data_AF-A0A9P6B485-F1
#
_entry.id   AF-A0A9P6B485-F1
#
_cell.length_a   1.000
_cell.length_b   1.000
_cell.length_c   1.000
_cell.angle_alpha   90.00
_cell.angle_beta   90.00
_cell.angle_gamma   90.00
#
_symmetry.space_group_name_H-M   'P 1'
#
loop_
_entity.id
_entity.type
_entity.pdbx_description
1 polymer ?
#
loop_
_entity_poly.entity_id
_entity_poly.type
_entity_poly.pdbx_seq_one_letter_code
_entity_poly.pdbx_strand_id
1 'polypeptide(L)'
;MLVKLSHSPSGNLPIPFDEDEARHHPHLAGKKWREFLVLWNGKDINLHENHSSQRNHPSYTISLISSTTRLSLYSQSDMSFCLTCNPTSISDPSISPFRRTFSGTDVFVFKCKARSRGVDWIWLLWRELGGEIPTTLDVQVPTLGTRITLDIPQNDVLGRPEGYKTLSRQYIVNICRNALSSLPQYASLMATEMEHGTSLGLAWRRQMQLDWVWLDGDVNGAPRDWSTLFGLAFKQSNVPVQLELRVASHSSTKAHFADGTELVEPPSIEGYLYRIKPATLTRSNVYVASHNGNLFTMSPAHAFPPLIPQPPHDFANQAGGKAPILTREREISRGAEQILHATGYVDIRDISLVRRASETLAPQSHHTLTEGETAENPQLSDDNDLLNISYENDPGGETFLAHSTDGVSRKLGRSFELVMRSGAFIRFEAHKTSNALEWIGRLRALVRFWSRRHRVDARVETDLVHLSAGKPRFEVPRANVSRSQGHHVPSALPDPQGAAHLLSSFWTWCVLDVCGSVVKTGLLYAKYGPRKHFQHMCMVLIPGHIVLFHASSSKAGHHHHARTVSLIDSYVYSGLLAASDLPFLFDTTVARRYKDGLETNDPDLDTTFVLRYHSHPLGWDKSGADDEKPFKPKAANTTVPPLNSKHQLLIFKARSKLERDAWCWALNAEIERVVRATADRDERFRSGG
;
A
#
# COMPACT_ATOMS: atom_id res chain seq x y z
N MET A 1 -11.02 -16.89 -11.23
CA MET A 1 -11.40 -16.08 -10.03
C MET A 1 -11.38 -16.99 -8.83
N LEU A 2 -11.08 -16.44 -7.64
CA LEU A 2 -11.30 -17.19 -6.42
C LEU A 2 -12.77 -17.11 -6.02
N VAL A 3 -13.36 -18.25 -5.65
CA VAL A 3 -14.73 -18.35 -5.15
C VAL A 3 -14.76 -19.14 -3.85
N LYS A 4 -15.51 -18.62 -2.87
CA LYS A 4 -15.80 -19.27 -1.60
C LYS A 4 -17.28 -19.65 -1.59
N LEU A 5 -17.57 -20.90 -1.26
CA LEU A 5 -18.93 -21.44 -1.27
C LEU A 5 -19.37 -21.79 0.15
N SER A 6 -20.57 -21.35 0.52
CA SER A 6 -21.28 -21.69 1.75
C SER A 6 -22.75 -21.98 1.45
N HIS A 7 -23.45 -22.62 2.37
CA HIS A 7 -24.89 -22.84 2.30
C HIS A 7 -25.49 -22.61 3.68
N SER A 8 -26.58 -21.86 3.72
CA SER A 8 -27.41 -21.72 4.90
C SER A 8 -28.67 -22.57 4.76
N PRO A 9 -29.03 -23.40 5.75
CA PRO A 9 -30.31 -24.11 5.74
C PRO A 9 -31.50 -23.15 5.90
N SER A 10 -31.28 -21.91 6.38
CA SER A 10 -32.32 -20.89 6.47
C SER A 10 -32.49 -20.16 5.14
N GLY A 11 -33.73 -20.00 4.67
CA GLY A 11 -34.04 -19.21 3.48
C GLY A 11 -34.02 -17.69 3.67
N ASN A 12 -33.83 -17.21 4.90
CA ASN A 12 -33.96 -15.79 5.28
C ASN A 12 -32.61 -15.19 5.68
N LEU A 13 -31.59 -15.28 4.83
CA LEU A 13 -30.35 -14.54 5.08
C LEU A 13 -30.59 -13.02 4.93
N PRO A 14 -29.89 -12.19 5.74
CA PRO A 14 -29.92 -10.75 5.58
C PRO A 14 -29.53 -10.33 4.16
N ILE A 15 -30.25 -9.33 3.63
CA ILE A 15 -29.97 -8.73 2.34
C ILE A 15 -29.69 -7.25 2.60
N PRO A 16 -28.47 -6.74 2.33
CA PRO A 16 -27.34 -7.44 1.72
C PRO A 16 -26.63 -8.43 2.68
N PHE A 17 -25.96 -9.45 2.12
CA PHE A 17 -25.05 -10.33 2.89
C PHE A 17 -23.60 -9.87 2.68
N ASP A 18 -23.08 -9.05 3.58
CA ASP A 18 -21.71 -8.51 3.53
C ASP A 18 -20.81 -9.14 4.60
N GLU A 19 -19.58 -8.61 4.74
CA GLU A 19 -18.65 -9.09 5.75
C GLU A 19 -19.18 -8.94 7.19
N ASP A 20 -19.91 -7.87 7.49
CA ASP A 20 -20.45 -7.62 8.84
C ASP A 20 -21.59 -8.60 9.15
N GLU A 21 -22.48 -8.87 8.19
CA GLU A 21 -23.51 -9.90 8.34
C GLU A 21 -22.90 -11.31 8.44
N ALA A 22 -21.82 -11.59 7.70
CA ALA A 22 -21.14 -12.87 7.78
C ALA A 22 -20.50 -13.14 9.16
N ARG A 23 -20.13 -12.10 9.93
CA ARG A 23 -19.64 -12.25 11.32
C ARG A 23 -20.70 -12.81 12.26
N HIS A 24 -21.96 -12.44 12.04
CA HIS A 24 -23.10 -12.94 12.81
C HIS A 24 -23.50 -14.37 12.42
N HIS A 25 -22.98 -14.88 11.30
CA HIS A 25 -23.27 -16.21 10.77
C HIS A 25 -21.98 -17.06 10.63
N PRO A 26 -21.28 -17.40 11.73
CA PRO A 26 -20.00 -18.10 11.67
C PRO A 26 -20.08 -19.49 11.04
N HIS A 27 -21.26 -20.13 11.07
CA HIS A 27 -21.52 -21.39 10.37
C HIS A 27 -21.43 -21.27 8.84
N LEU A 28 -21.54 -20.04 8.30
CA LEU A 28 -21.37 -19.70 6.89
C LEU A 28 -19.97 -19.22 6.55
N ALA A 29 -19.01 -19.32 7.48
CA ALA A 29 -17.59 -19.19 7.17
C ALA A 29 -17.24 -20.30 6.18
N GLY A 30 -17.38 -20.01 4.88
CA GLY A 30 -17.44 -21.01 3.84
C GLY A 30 -16.22 -21.91 3.75
N LYS A 31 -16.28 -22.85 2.82
CA LYS A 31 -15.14 -23.73 2.54
C LYS A 31 -13.89 -22.96 2.10
N LYS A 32 -12.77 -23.66 2.03
CA LYS A 32 -11.52 -23.11 1.48
C LYS A 32 -11.76 -22.52 0.09
N TRP A 33 -11.10 -21.40 -0.18
CA TRP A 33 -11.07 -20.77 -1.49
C TRP A 33 -10.66 -21.74 -2.60
N ARG A 34 -11.42 -21.75 -3.70
CA ARG A 34 -11.11 -22.49 -4.93
C ARG A 34 -11.07 -21.54 -6.12
N GLU A 35 -10.24 -21.84 -7.10
CA GLU A 35 -10.19 -21.04 -8.32
C GLU A 35 -11.08 -21.67 -9.40
N PHE A 36 -11.91 -20.84 -10.04
CA PHE A 36 -12.81 -21.25 -11.11
C PHE A 36 -12.62 -20.36 -12.34
N LEU A 37 -12.85 -20.95 -13.51
CA LEU A 37 -13.26 -20.19 -14.69
C LEU A 37 -14.74 -19.83 -14.50
N VAL A 38 -15.03 -18.53 -14.51
CA VAL A 38 -16.36 -17.97 -14.28
C VAL A 38 -16.86 -17.43 -15.61
N LEU A 39 -17.92 -18.03 -16.15
CA LEU A 39 -18.54 -17.64 -17.40
C LEU A 39 -19.93 -17.10 -17.12
N TRP A 40 -20.28 -15.97 -17.74
CA TRP A 40 -21.61 -15.39 -17.64
C TRP A 40 -22.22 -15.30 -19.04
N ASN A 41 -23.36 -15.95 -19.24
CA ASN A 41 -24.06 -16.02 -20.52
C ASN A 41 -25.28 -15.07 -20.60
N GLY A 42 -25.31 -14.04 -19.75
CA GLY A 42 -26.46 -13.15 -19.54
C GLY A 42 -27.42 -13.69 -18.47
N LYS A 43 -27.92 -14.92 -18.64
CA LYS A 43 -28.97 -15.48 -17.76
C LYS A 43 -28.43 -16.17 -16.52
N ASP A 44 -27.30 -16.84 -16.65
CA ASP A 44 -26.69 -17.69 -15.64
C ASP A 44 -25.18 -17.45 -15.55
N ILE A 45 -24.64 -17.65 -14.34
CA ILE A 45 -23.21 -17.69 -14.07
C ILE A 45 -22.80 -19.14 -13.85
N ASN A 46 -21.86 -19.61 -14.67
CA ASN A 46 -21.36 -20.97 -14.67
C ASN A 46 -19.93 -21.00 -14.11
N LEU A 47 -19.70 -21.88 -13.13
CA LEU A 47 -18.39 -22.09 -12.49
C LEU A 47 -17.78 -23.40 -13.00
N HIS A 48 -16.58 -23.32 -13.59
CA HIS A 48 -15.84 -24.47 -14.12
C HIS A 48 -14.49 -24.65 -13.41
N GLU A 49 -14.18 -25.87 -12.97
CA GLU A 49 -12.95 -26.18 -12.22
C GLU A 49 -11.74 -26.48 -13.09
N ASN A 50 -11.94 -27.09 -14.26
CA ASN A 50 -10.87 -27.47 -15.19
C ASN A 50 -11.31 -27.25 -16.65
N HIS A 51 -10.41 -26.67 -17.44
CA HIS A 51 -10.59 -26.46 -18.88
C HIS A 51 -10.05 -27.64 -19.72
N SER A 52 -9.32 -28.59 -19.13
CA SER A 52 -8.51 -29.56 -19.90
C SER A 52 -9.22 -30.85 -20.31
N SER A 53 -10.54 -30.95 -20.18
CA SER A 53 -11.27 -32.19 -20.48
C SER A 53 -12.51 -31.86 -21.29
N GLN A 54 -12.78 -32.63 -22.34
CA GLN A 54 -13.94 -32.57 -23.24
C GLN A 54 -15.34 -32.68 -22.57
N ARG A 55 -15.44 -32.46 -21.24
CA ARG A 55 -16.67 -32.40 -20.47
C ARG A 55 -16.93 -30.95 -20.04
N ASN A 56 -17.66 -30.23 -20.89
CA ASN A 56 -18.06 -28.82 -20.72
C ASN A 56 -19.17 -28.59 -19.67
N HIS A 57 -19.34 -29.46 -18.68
CA HIS A 57 -20.40 -29.27 -17.69
C HIS A 57 -19.96 -28.31 -16.58
N PRO A 58 -20.77 -27.30 -16.23
CA PRO A 58 -20.49 -26.42 -15.12
C PRO A 58 -20.58 -27.19 -13.80
N SER A 59 -19.66 -26.93 -12.89
CA SER A 59 -19.69 -27.47 -11.54
C SER A 59 -20.82 -26.85 -10.72
N TYR A 60 -21.10 -25.56 -10.96
CA TYR A 60 -22.20 -24.80 -10.35
C TYR A 60 -22.80 -23.85 -11.38
N THR A 61 -24.13 -23.67 -11.33
CA THR A 61 -24.87 -22.73 -12.16
C THR A 61 -25.74 -21.84 -11.27
N ILE A 62 -25.46 -20.55 -11.26
CA ILE A 62 -26.20 -19.53 -10.51
C ILE A 62 -27.12 -18.81 -11.49
N SER A 63 -28.44 -18.90 -11.30
CA SER A 63 -29.38 -18.23 -12.20
C SER A 63 -29.66 -16.80 -11.76
N LEU A 64 -29.49 -15.84 -12.67
CA LEU A 64 -29.75 -14.41 -12.42
C LEU A 64 -31.20 -14.02 -12.69
N ILE A 65 -31.94 -14.82 -13.47
CA ILE A 65 -33.38 -14.62 -13.71
C ILE A 65 -34.19 -14.86 -12.41
N SER A 66 -33.62 -15.63 -11.48
CA SER A 66 -34.28 -15.91 -10.22
C SER A 66 -34.47 -14.62 -9.41
N SER A 67 -35.72 -14.33 -9.04
CA SER A 67 -36.04 -13.19 -8.18
C SER A 67 -35.43 -13.26 -6.79
N THR A 68 -34.82 -14.40 -6.42
CA THR A 68 -34.14 -14.62 -5.14
C THR A 68 -32.64 -14.35 -5.20
N THR A 69 -32.05 -14.21 -6.39
CA THR A 69 -30.63 -13.90 -6.51
C THR A 69 -30.39 -12.44 -6.09
N ARG A 70 -29.42 -12.24 -5.20
CA ARG A 70 -29.06 -10.93 -4.66
C ARG A 70 -27.55 -10.75 -4.73
N LEU A 71 -27.16 -9.52 -5.06
CA LEU A 71 -25.78 -9.06 -5.08
C LEU A 71 -25.51 -8.18 -3.86
N SER A 72 -24.35 -8.38 -3.24
CA SER A 72 -23.83 -7.52 -2.19
C SER A 72 -22.34 -7.26 -2.41
N LEU A 73 -21.90 -6.05 -2.09
CA LEU A 73 -20.48 -5.79 -1.87
C LEU A 73 -20.09 -6.49 -0.57
N TYR A 74 -19.18 -7.47 -0.64
CA TYR A 74 -18.79 -8.25 0.52
C TYR A 74 -17.74 -7.50 1.34
N SER A 75 -16.65 -7.07 0.70
CA SER A 75 -15.62 -6.25 1.34
C SER A 75 -15.06 -5.21 0.36
N GLN A 76 -15.10 -3.94 0.76
CA GLN A 76 -14.69 -2.82 -0.09
C GLN A 76 -13.16 -2.66 -0.17
N SER A 77 -12.43 -3.07 0.87
CA SER A 77 -10.97 -3.00 0.94
C SER A 77 -10.31 -3.87 -0.13
N ASP A 78 -10.84 -5.07 -0.36
CA ASP A 78 -10.35 -6.03 -1.37
C ASP A 78 -11.21 -6.14 -2.63
N MET A 79 -12.37 -5.48 -2.63
CA MET A 79 -13.35 -5.46 -3.72
C MET A 79 -13.86 -6.87 -4.08
N SER A 80 -14.13 -7.67 -3.04
CA SER A 80 -14.88 -8.92 -3.14
C SER A 80 -16.39 -8.66 -3.11
N PHE A 81 -17.15 -9.47 -3.82
CA PHE A 81 -18.60 -9.40 -3.88
C PHE A 81 -19.23 -10.75 -3.58
N CYS A 82 -20.49 -10.73 -3.18
CA CYS A 82 -21.23 -11.91 -2.81
C CYS A 82 -22.52 -12.02 -3.62
N LEU A 83 -22.83 -13.25 -4.05
CA LEU A 83 -24.11 -13.62 -4.60
C LEU A 83 -24.78 -14.61 -3.65
N THR A 84 -26.02 -14.30 -3.25
CA THR A 84 -26.88 -15.24 -2.53
C THR A 84 -28.04 -15.64 -3.42
N CYS A 85 -28.35 -16.93 -3.50
CA CYS A 85 -29.44 -17.44 -4.33
C CYS A 85 -30.06 -18.70 -3.71
N ASN A 86 -31.17 -19.16 -4.28
CA ASN A 86 -31.72 -20.47 -3.96
C ASN A 86 -30.71 -21.59 -4.30
N PRO A 87 -30.85 -22.79 -3.69
CA PRO A 87 -29.92 -23.89 -3.90
C PRO A 87 -29.75 -24.23 -5.39
N THR A 88 -28.50 -24.24 -5.84
CA THR A 88 -28.15 -24.44 -7.25
C THR A 88 -28.17 -25.92 -7.65
N SER A 89 -28.53 -26.21 -8.91
CA SER A 89 -28.49 -27.59 -9.45
C SER A 89 -27.04 -27.99 -9.75
N ILE A 90 -26.61 -29.14 -9.24
CA ILE A 90 -25.21 -29.61 -9.30
C ILE A 90 -25.10 -30.77 -10.29
N SER A 91 -24.12 -30.73 -11.20
CA SER A 91 -23.89 -31.81 -12.18
C SER A 91 -23.11 -33.01 -11.60
N ASP A 92 -22.29 -32.82 -10.57
CA ASP A 92 -21.46 -33.88 -9.97
C ASP A 92 -21.64 -33.95 -8.43
N PRO A 93 -22.31 -35.00 -7.91
CA PRO A 93 -22.54 -35.16 -6.47
C PRO A 93 -21.28 -35.48 -5.66
N SER A 94 -20.17 -35.88 -6.29
CA SER A 94 -18.90 -36.17 -5.61
C SER A 94 -18.12 -34.89 -5.22
N ILE A 95 -18.46 -33.76 -5.84
CA ILE A 95 -17.79 -32.46 -5.70
C ILE A 95 -18.49 -31.59 -4.65
N SER A 96 -19.67 -32.00 -4.17
CA SER A 96 -20.52 -31.16 -3.33
C SER A 96 -20.13 -31.15 -1.83
N PRO A 97 -20.03 -29.96 -1.20
CA PRO A 97 -20.21 -29.77 0.24
C PRO A 97 -21.61 -30.08 0.75
N PHE A 98 -22.58 -29.80 -0.10
CA PHE A 98 -23.98 -29.67 0.22
C PHE A 98 -24.62 -31.01 -0.16
N ARG A 99 -25.03 -31.80 0.83
CA ARG A 99 -26.03 -32.85 0.56
C ARG A 99 -27.18 -32.15 -0.17
N ARG A 100 -27.74 -32.79 -1.21
CA ARG A 100 -28.90 -32.29 -2.00
C ARG A 100 -29.97 -31.71 -1.07
N THR A 101 -29.86 -30.42 -0.80
CA THR A 101 -30.73 -29.69 0.12
C THR A 101 -31.48 -28.74 -0.78
N PHE A 102 -32.74 -29.09 -1.04
CA PHE A 102 -33.63 -28.34 -1.94
C PHE A 102 -34.15 -27.05 -1.29
N SER A 103 -33.73 -26.76 -0.06
CA SER A 103 -34.17 -25.65 0.78
C SER A 103 -32.95 -24.94 1.35
N GLY A 104 -33.03 -23.62 1.50
CA GLY A 104 -31.97 -22.80 2.08
C GLY A 104 -31.50 -21.72 1.12
N THR A 105 -30.30 -21.21 1.36
CA THR A 105 -29.67 -20.17 0.54
C THR A 105 -28.20 -20.52 0.32
N ASP A 106 -27.79 -20.62 -0.94
CA ASP A 106 -26.39 -20.76 -1.32
C ASP A 106 -25.72 -19.37 -1.32
N VAL A 107 -24.50 -19.31 -0.81
CA VAL A 107 -23.71 -18.08 -0.69
C VAL A 107 -22.39 -18.27 -1.44
N PHE A 108 -22.15 -17.42 -2.43
CA PHE A 108 -20.95 -17.41 -3.26
C PHE A 108 -20.21 -16.09 -3.08
N VAL A 109 -19.03 -16.12 -2.46
CA VAL A 109 -18.16 -14.94 -2.34
C VAL A 109 -17.07 -15.01 -3.41
N PHE A 110 -16.99 -14.00 -4.26
CA PHE A 110 -16.08 -13.90 -5.39
C PHE A 110 -14.96 -12.91 -5.12
N LYS A 111 -13.74 -13.28 -5.52
CA LYS A 111 -12.58 -12.38 -5.56
C LYS A 111 -11.89 -12.45 -6.93
N CYS A 112 -11.93 -11.33 -7.64
CA CYS A 112 -11.20 -11.12 -8.89
C CYS A 112 -9.71 -10.81 -8.62
N LYS A 113 -8.84 -11.13 -9.60
CA LYS A 113 -7.40 -10.79 -9.57
C LYS A 113 -7.21 -9.27 -9.55
N ALA A 114 -7.69 -8.61 -10.61
CA ALA A 114 -7.68 -7.16 -10.79
C ALA A 114 -8.86 -6.50 -10.07
N ARG A 115 -8.65 -5.30 -9.52
CA ARG A 115 -9.70 -4.53 -8.84
C ARG A 115 -10.75 -4.05 -9.84
N SER A 116 -10.32 -3.55 -11.00
CA SER A 116 -11.23 -3.08 -12.08
C SER A 116 -12.22 -4.16 -12.48
N ARG A 117 -11.73 -5.38 -12.71
CA ARG A 117 -12.57 -6.55 -13.02
C ARG A 117 -13.62 -6.80 -11.93
N GLY A 118 -13.24 -6.68 -10.65
CA GLY A 118 -14.20 -6.81 -9.54
C GLY A 118 -15.32 -5.76 -9.63
N VAL A 119 -14.95 -4.51 -9.90
CA VAL A 119 -15.91 -3.41 -10.10
C VAL A 119 -16.79 -3.65 -11.34
N ASP A 120 -16.22 -4.16 -12.43
CA ASP A 120 -16.96 -4.51 -13.66
C ASP A 120 -18.01 -5.59 -13.39
N TRP A 121 -17.64 -6.64 -12.67
CA TRP A 121 -18.59 -7.68 -12.27
C TRP A 121 -19.71 -7.11 -11.40
N ILE A 122 -19.39 -6.31 -10.38
CA ILE A 122 -20.39 -5.72 -9.51
C ILE A 122 -21.34 -4.81 -10.29
N TRP A 123 -20.81 -3.91 -11.13
CA TRP A 123 -21.62 -2.99 -11.92
C TRP A 123 -22.55 -3.72 -12.88
N LEU A 124 -22.00 -4.65 -13.68
CA LEU A 124 -22.77 -5.35 -14.70
C LEU A 124 -23.83 -6.26 -14.06
N LEU A 125 -23.50 -6.96 -12.98
CA LEU A 125 -24.48 -7.78 -12.23
C LEU A 125 -25.56 -6.92 -11.57
N TRP A 126 -25.19 -5.76 -11.04
CA TRP A 126 -26.16 -4.82 -10.47
C TRP A 126 -27.15 -4.34 -11.53
N ARG A 127 -26.68 -4.02 -12.75
CA ARG A 127 -27.56 -3.67 -13.87
C ARG A 127 -28.47 -4.82 -14.29
N GLU A 128 -27.94 -6.04 -14.38
CA GLU A 128 -28.74 -7.23 -14.74
C GLU A 128 -29.81 -7.56 -13.68
N LEU A 129 -29.50 -7.37 -12.40
CA LEU A 129 -30.41 -7.62 -11.27
C LEU A 129 -31.39 -6.46 -11.01
N GLY A 130 -31.60 -5.57 -11.99
CA GLY A 130 -32.59 -4.50 -11.93
C GLY A 130 -32.12 -3.20 -11.26
N GLY A 131 -30.81 -3.00 -11.11
CA GLY A 131 -30.25 -1.76 -10.59
C GLY A 131 -30.48 -0.58 -11.54
N GLU A 132 -31.17 0.46 -11.06
CA GLU A 132 -31.53 1.64 -11.86
C GLU A 132 -30.55 2.80 -11.69
N ILE A 133 -30.21 3.45 -12.81
CA ILE A 133 -29.41 4.67 -12.81
C ILE A 133 -30.36 5.83 -12.45
N PRO A 134 -30.06 6.64 -11.42
CA PRO A 134 -30.91 7.76 -11.03
C PRO A 134 -30.91 8.85 -12.11
N THR A 135 -31.89 9.74 -12.05
CA THR A 135 -31.95 10.92 -12.95
C THR A 135 -30.96 12.01 -12.57
N THR A 136 -30.45 11.99 -11.34
CA THR A 136 -29.51 12.98 -10.82
C THR A 136 -28.38 12.30 -10.06
N LEU A 137 -27.22 12.94 -10.04
CA LEU A 137 -26.00 12.52 -9.34
C LEU A 137 -25.49 13.66 -8.46
N ASP A 138 -25.45 13.44 -7.16
CA ASP A 138 -24.85 14.38 -6.22
C ASP A 138 -23.33 14.17 -6.12
N VAL A 139 -22.58 15.24 -6.36
CA VAL A 139 -21.13 15.33 -6.14
C VAL A 139 -20.88 16.22 -4.94
N GLN A 140 -20.40 15.62 -3.86
CA GLN A 140 -20.01 16.31 -2.63
C GLN A 140 -18.62 16.94 -2.80
N VAL A 141 -18.38 18.11 -2.21
CA VAL A 141 -17.09 18.79 -2.20
C VAL A 141 -16.68 19.04 -0.75
N PRO A 142 -16.10 18.04 -0.07
CA PRO A 142 -15.86 18.11 1.37
C PRO A 142 -15.03 19.33 1.78
N THR A 143 -14.00 19.69 1.00
CA THR A 143 -13.13 20.84 1.27
C THR A 143 -13.89 22.17 1.39
N LEU A 144 -14.97 22.33 0.62
CA LEU A 144 -15.79 23.54 0.62
C LEU A 144 -17.09 23.39 1.41
N GLY A 145 -17.41 22.19 1.91
CA GLY A 145 -18.68 21.91 2.58
C GLY A 145 -19.90 22.07 1.68
N THR A 146 -19.75 21.90 0.36
CA THR A 146 -20.81 22.09 -0.63
C THR A 146 -21.15 20.80 -1.37
N ARG A 147 -22.30 20.79 -2.07
CA ARG A 147 -22.70 19.71 -2.99
C ARG A 147 -23.17 20.29 -4.32
N ILE A 148 -22.94 19.55 -5.38
CA ILE A 148 -23.37 19.88 -6.75
C ILE A 148 -24.23 18.73 -7.24
N THR A 149 -25.46 19.01 -7.65
CA THR A 149 -26.36 18.01 -8.24
C THR A 149 -26.26 18.11 -9.76
N LEU A 150 -25.96 17.00 -10.42
CA LEU A 150 -25.82 16.88 -11.87
C LEU A 150 -27.00 16.08 -12.43
N ASP A 151 -27.59 16.55 -13.52
CA ASP A 151 -28.58 15.76 -14.26
C ASP A 151 -27.87 14.66 -15.07
N ILE A 152 -28.39 13.43 -14.98
CA ILE A 152 -27.93 12.30 -15.79
C ILE A 152 -28.81 12.25 -17.05
N PRO A 153 -28.24 12.45 -18.25
CA PRO A 153 -29.01 12.34 -19.48
C PRO A 153 -29.58 10.93 -19.63
N GLN A 154 -30.90 10.82 -19.83
CA GLN A 154 -31.53 9.51 -20.05
C GLN A 154 -31.19 8.94 -21.41
N ASN A 155 -31.17 9.81 -22.44
CA ASN A 155 -30.92 9.43 -23.82
C ASN A 155 -29.58 9.97 -24.33
N ASP A 156 -28.93 9.20 -25.21
CA ASP A 156 -27.76 9.66 -25.96
C ASP A 156 -28.18 10.60 -27.11
N VAL A 157 -27.19 11.10 -27.86
CA VAL A 157 -27.41 11.99 -29.02
C VAL A 157 -28.28 11.34 -30.11
N LEU A 158 -28.34 10.00 -30.15
CA LEU A 158 -29.12 9.21 -31.11
C LEU A 158 -30.47 8.74 -30.53
N GLY A 159 -30.85 9.19 -29.33
CA GLY A 159 -32.11 8.81 -28.68
C GLY A 159 -32.13 7.43 -28.00
N ARG A 160 -30.98 6.77 -27.83
CA ARG A 160 -30.86 5.48 -27.12
C ARG A 160 -30.79 5.71 -25.61
N PRO A 161 -31.28 4.80 -24.76
CA PRO A 161 -31.31 4.94 -23.30
C PRO A 161 -29.93 4.74 -22.64
N GLU A 162 -28.90 5.39 -23.19
CA GLU A 162 -27.49 5.30 -22.79
C GLU A 162 -26.88 6.69 -22.56
N GLY A 163 -27.70 7.71 -22.28
CA GLY A 163 -27.22 9.09 -22.12
C GLY A 163 -26.20 9.27 -21.00
N TYR A 164 -26.22 8.38 -19.99
CA TYR A 164 -25.26 8.35 -18.89
C TYR A 164 -23.81 8.16 -19.35
N LYS A 165 -23.57 7.59 -20.54
CA LYS A 165 -22.22 7.38 -21.10
C LYS A 165 -21.46 8.69 -21.34
N THR A 166 -22.17 9.82 -21.41
CA THR A 166 -21.58 11.15 -21.55
C THR A 166 -20.87 11.64 -20.28
N LEU A 167 -21.16 11.03 -19.12
CA LEU A 167 -20.63 11.42 -17.80
C LEU A 167 -19.21 10.91 -17.57
N SER A 168 -18.29 11.32 -18.43
CA SER A 168 -16.87 11.04 -18.24
C SER A 168 -16.33 11.74 -16.98
N ARG A 169 -15.26 11.19 -16.40
CA ARG A 169 -14.56 11.78 -15.25
C ARG A 169 -14.18 13.23 -15.50
N GLN A 170 -13.59 13.52 -16.66
CA GLN A 170 -13.18 14.88 -17.03
C GLN A 170 -14.38 15.83 -17.16
N TYR A 171 -15.49 15.35 -17.72
CA TYR A 171 -16.71 16.14 -17.86
C TYR A 171 -17.26 16.56 -16.49
N ILE A 172 -17.42 15.62 -15.56
CA ILE A 172 -17.90 15.89 -14.21
C ILE A 172 -16.95 16.86 -13.48
N VAL A 173 -15.64 16.63 -13.53
CA VAL A 173 -14.64 17.50 -12.90
C VAL A 173 -14.71 18.92 -13.48
N ASN A 174 -14.85 19.07 -14.79
CA ASN A 174 -14.93 20.37 -15.45
C ASN A 174 -16.22 21.12 -15.07
N ILE A 175 -17.38 20.45 -15.05
CA ILE A 175 -18.63 21.08 -14.61
C ILE A 175 -18.51 21.55 -13.17
N CYS A 176 -18.02 20.67 -12.28
CA CYS A 176 -17.87 21.04 -10.88
C CYS A 176 -16.91 22.21 -10.72
N ARG A 177 -15.76 22.20 -11.42
CA ARG A 177 -14.81 23.32 -11.44
C ARG A 177 -15.48 24.63 -11.87
N ASN A 178 -16.27 24.61 -12.94
CA ASN A 178 -16.93 25.79 -13.46
C ASN A 178 -18.01 26.31 -12.50
N ALA A 179 -18.74 25.43 -11.82
CA ALA A 179 -19.73 25.81 -10.82
C ALA A 179 -19.07 26.42 -9.56
N LEU A 180 -17.95 25.83 -9.11
CA LEU A 180 -17.25 26.24 -7.89
C LEU A 180 -16.37 27.48 -8.06
N SER A 181 -15.96 27.83 -9.28
CA SER A 181 -15.06 28.96 -9.54
C SER A 181 -15.60 30.31 -9.06
N SER A 182 -16.92 30.42 -8.92
CA SER A 182 -17.60 31.60 -8.38
C SER A 182 -17.48 31.76 -6.86
N LEU A 183 -17.08 30.70 -6.14
CA LEU A 183 -16.97 30.72 -4.69
C LEU A 183 -15.63 31.33 -4.26
N PRO A 184 -15.63 32.33 -3.34
CA PRO A 184 -14.39 32.95 -2.87
C PRO A 184 -13.38 31.96 -2.28
N GLN A 185 -13.87 30.92 -1.60
CA GLN A 185 -13.05 29.89 -0.95
C GLN A 185 -12.42 28.91 -1.94
N TYR A 186 -12.94 28.80 -3.17
CA TYR A 186 -12.40 27.90 -4.19
C TYR A 186 -10.96 28.28 -4.57
N ALA A 187 -10.69 29.59 -4.67
CA ALA A 187 -9.36 30.10 -5.02
C ALA A 187 -8.30 29.65 -4.00
N SER A 188 -8.56 29.86 -2.70
CA SER A 188 -7.60 29.59 -1.64
C SER A 188 -7.46 28.10 -1.27
N LEU A 189 -8.51 27.30 -1.42
CA LEU A 189 -8.52 25.90 -0.94
C LEU A 189 -8.32 24.86 -2.05
N MET A 190 -8.55 25.21 -3.32
CA MET A 190 -8.47 24.27 -4.44
C MET A 190 -7.64 24.81 -5.60
N ALA A 191 -7.80 26.07 -6.02
CA ALA A 191 -7.06 26.60 -7.15
C ALA A 191 -5.55 26.69 -6.88
N THR A 192 -5.15 27.14 -5.68
CA THR A 192 -3.74 27.17 -5.26
C THR A 192 -3.08 25.79 -5.28
N GLU A 193 -3.79 24.75 -4.84
CA GLU A 193 -3.26 23.38 -4.91
C GLU A 193 -3.04 22.93 -6.36
N MET A 194 -3.93 23.35 -7.28
CA MET A 194 -3.80 23.05 -8.70
C MET A 194 -2.64 23.80 -9.38
N GLU A 195 -2.38 25.05 -8.97
CA GLU A 195 -1.21 25.81 -9.42
C GLU A 195 0.11 25.13 -9.01
N HIS A 196 0.12 24.45 -7.87
CA HIS A 196 1.25 23.62 -7.42
C HIS A 196 1.33 22.24 -8.09
N GLY A 197 0.52 22.00 -9.13
CA GLY A 197 0.59 20.79 -9.97
C GLY A 197 -0.26 19.61 -9.47
N THR A 198 -1.12 19.81 -8.47
CA THR A 198 -2.10 18.77 -8.09
C THR A 198 -3.34 18.81 -8.99
N SER A 199 -3.99 17.67 -9.18
CA SER A 199 -5.21 17.60 -9.99
C SER A 199 -6.46 17.40 -9.12
N LEU A 200 -7.63 17.70 -9.68
CA LEU A 200 -8.90 17.32 -9.06
C LEU A 200 -9.28 15.92 -9.50
N GLY A 201 -9.66 15.09 -8.54
CA GLY A 201 -10.12 13.73 -8.75
C GLY A 201 -11.50 13.49 -8.17
N LEU A 202 -12.18 12.48 -8.71
CA LEU A 202 -13.42 11.96 -8.16
C LEU A 202 -13.13 10.71 -7.34
N ALA A 203 -13.78 10.57 -6.20
CA ALA A 203 -13.69 9.36 -5.38
C ALA A 203 -15.05 9.00 -4.81
N TRP A 204 -15.39 7.71 -4.84
CA TRP A 204 -16.51 7.18 -4.08
C TRP A 204 -16.07 6.95 -2.64
N ARG A 205 -16.70 7.66 -1.71
CA ARG A 205 -16.52 7.48 -0.28
C ARG A 205 -17.57 6.53 0.28
N ARG A 206 -17.11 5.58 1.09
CA ARG A 206 -17.94 4.76 1.96
C ARG A 206 -17.20 4.64 3.31
N GLN A 207 -17.79 5.20 4.36
CA GLN A 207 -17.15 5.37 5.68
C GLN A 207 -15.79 6.10 5.60
N MET A 208 -14.71 5.44 6.01
CA MET A 208 -13.34 5.95 6.02
C MET A 208 -12.54 5.57 4.76
N GLN A 209 -13.16 4.89 3.80
CA GLN A 209 -12.49 4.45 2.57
C GLN A 209 -12.84 5.37 1.41
N LEU A 210 -11.81 5.73 0.64
CA LEU A 210 -11.94 6.45 -0.62
C LEU A 210 -11.54 5.51 -1.77
N ASP A 211 -12.47 5.29 -2.70
CA ASP A 211 -12.23 4.56 -3.95
C ASP A 211 -12.20 5.54 -5.10
N TRP A 212 -10.99 5.89 -5.54
CA TRP A 212 -10.79 6.86 -6.61
C TRP A 212 -11.39 6.36 -7.94
N VAL A 213 -11.93 7.28 -8.72
CA VAL A 213 -12.29 7.04 -10.12
C VAL A 213 -11.04 7.31 -10.97
N TRP A 214 -10.27 6.25 -11.27
CA TRP A 214 -8.98 6.37 -11.96
C TRP A 214 -8.81 5.45 -13.18
N LEU A 215 -9.75 4.53 -13.40
CA LEU A 215 -9.71 3.55 -14.50
C LEU A 215 -10.87 3.78 -15.47
N ASP A 216 -10.60 4.61 -16.48
CA ASP A 216 -11.55 4.93 -17.56
C ASP A 216 -11.70 3.79 -18.58
N GLY A 217 -10.80 2.79 -18.55
CA GLY A 217 -10.87 1.58 -19.37
C GLY A 217 -10.66 0.30 -18.56
N ASP A 218 -11.14 -0.82 -19.09
CA ASP A 218 -10.94 -2.15 -18.52
C ASP A 218 -9.48 -2.62 -18.69
N VAL A 219 -9.17 -3.83 -18.23
CA VAL A 219 -7.81 -4.42 -18.33
C VAL A 219 -7.33 -4.54 -19.78
N ASN A 220 -8.26 -4.70 -20.74
CA ASN A 220 -7.98 -4.89 -22.16
C ASN A 220 -8.00 -3.56 -22.94
N GLY A 221 -8.26 -2.42 -22.27
CA GLY A 221 -8.32 -1.10 -22.88
C GLY A 221 -9.69 -0.72 -23.43
N ALA A 222 -10.72 -1.55 -23.25
CA ALA A 222 -12.09 -1.18 -23.64
C ALA A 222 -12.63 -0.07 -22.73
N PRO A 223 -13.36 0.93 -23.27
CA PRO A 223 -13.85 2.05 -22.48
C PRO A 223 -14.89 1.59 -21.44
N ARG A 224 -14.84 2.20 -20.26
CA ARG A 224 -15.82 2.02 -19.18
C ARG A 224 -16.69 3.26 -19.12
N ASP A 225 -17.69 3.34 -19.98
CA ASP A 225 -18.56 4.52 -20.08
C ASP A 225 -19.33 4.86 -18.78
N TRP A 226 -19.35 3.91 -17.84
CA TRP A 226 -19.97 4.01 -16.52
C TRP A 226 -18.95 4.20 -15.39
N SER A 227 -17.66 4.46 -15.71
CA SER A 227 -16.55 4.52 -14.74
C SER A 227 -16.78 5.51 -13.60
N THR A 228 -17.58 6.55 -13.79
CA THR A 228 -17.92 7.52 -12.73
C THR A 228 -19.09 7.07 -11.85
N LEU A 229 -19.90 6.12 -12.32
CA LEU A 229 -21.17 5.72 -11.72
C LEU A 229 -21.07 4.42 -10.91
N PHE A 230 -19.94 3.71 -10.94
CA PHE A 230 -19.85 2.37 -10.34
C PHE A 230 -20.24 2.31 -8.87
N GLY A 231 -20.01 3.37 -8.09
CA GLY A 231 -20.36 3.40 -6.68
C GLY A 231 -21.87 3.36 -6.40
N LEU A 232 -22.72 3.59 -7.41
CA LEU A 232 -24.17 3.33 -7.32
C LEU A 232 -24.46 1.86 -7.00
N ALA A 233 -23.67 0.94 -7.57
CA ALA A 233 -23.80 -0.50 -7.34
C ALA A 233 -23.28 -0.92 -5.95
N PHE A 234 -22.61 -0.02 -5.22
CA PHE A 234 -22.11 -0.28 -3.86
C PHE A 234 -23.11 0.16 -2.77
N LYS A 235 -24.22 0.79 -3.16
CA LYS A 235 -25.25 1.23 -2.22
C LYS A 235 -25.86 0.01 -1.53
N GLN A 236 -25.71 -0.01 -0.22
CA GLN A 236 -26.26 -1.01 0.70
C GLN A 236 -27.00 -0.25 1.79
N SER A 237 -28.12 -0.78 2.29
CA SER A 237 -29.07 -0.07 3.17
C SER A 237 -28.45 0.58 4.40
N ASN A 238 -27.33 0.04 4.89
CA ASN A 238 -26.76 0.38 6.19
C ASN A 238 -25.58 1.38 6.11
N VAL A 239 -25.07 1.69 4.91
CA VAL A 239 -23.86 2.51 4.75
C VAL A 239 -24.02 3.50 3.59
N PRO A 240 -23.94 4.82 3.84
CA PRO A 240 -24.02 5.80 2.78
C PRO A 240 -22.80 5.71 1.86
N VAL A 241 -23.06 5.84 0.55
CA VAL A 241 -22.05 5.89 -0.50
C VAL A 241 -22.19 7.22 -1.23
N GLN A 242 -21.12 8.01 -1.26
CA GLN A 242 -21.13 9.39 -1.75
C GLN A 242 -20.03 9.57 -2.79
N LEU A 243 -20.35 10.23 -3.90
CA LEU A 243 -19.35 10.67 -4.86
C LEU A 243 -18.80 12.01 -4.37
N GLU A 244 -17.49 12.09 -4.18
CA GLU A 244 -16.81 13.27 -3.70
C GLU A 244 -15.81 13.79 -4.76
N LEU A 245 -15.78 15.12 -4.96
CA LEU A 245 -14.72 15.82 -5.67
C LEU A 245 -13.66 16.26 -4.65
N ARG A 246 -12.42 15.83 -4.87
CA ARG A 246 -11.30 16.09 -3.97
C ARG A 246 -10.07 16.52 -4.75
N VAL A 247 -9.16 17.24 -4.08
CA VAL A 247 -7.79 17.38 -4.54
C VAL A 247 -7.12 16.01 -4.43
N ALA A 248 -6.50 15.55 -5.52
CA ALA A 248 -5.70 14.33 -5.58
C ALA A 248 -4.35 14.57 -4.89
N SER A 249 -4.37 14.66 -3.55
CA SER A 249 -3.21 15.01 -2.76
C SER A 249 -2.12 13.95 -2.83
N HIS A 250 -0.90 14.38 -3.13
CA HIS A 250 0.30 13.55 -3.03
C HIS A 250 0.86 13.59 -1.60
N SER A 251 1.71 12.62 -1.26
CA SER A 251 2.43 12.60 0.00
C SER A 251 3.25 13.87 0.15
N SER A 252 3.01 14.61 1.23
CA SER A 252 3.70 15.88 1.46
C SER A 252 5.17 15.65 1.82
N THR A 253 6.06 16.35 1.11
CA THR A 253 7.49 16.47 1.42
C THR A 253 7.76 17.45 2.56
N LYS A 254 6.71 17.93 3.24
CA LYS A 254 6.76 18.90 4.33
C LYS A 254 6.14 18.30 5.58
N ALA A 255 6.73 18.60 6.73
CA ALA A 255 6.20 18.24 8.04
C ALA A 255 6.17 19.48 8.94
N HIS A 256 5.02 19.75 9.57
CA HIS A 256 4.84 20.92 10.42
C HIS A 256 4.99 20.56 11.92
N PHE A 257 5.57 21.48 12.68
CA PHE A 257 5.64 21.45 14.13
C PHE A 257 4.44 22.17 14.77
N ALA A 258 4.22 21.94 16.06
CA ALA A 258 3.14 22.59 16.81
C ALA A 258 3.38 24.09 17.01
N ASP A 259 4.64 24.53 16.96
CA ASP A 259 5.07 25.93 16.99
C ASP A 259 4.96 26.64 15.62
N GLY A 260 4.47 25.94 14.59
CA GLY A 260 4.33 26.45 13.23
C GLY A 260 5.58 26.31 12.36
N THR A 261 6.71 25.82 12.89
CA THR A 261 7.91 25.60 12.07
C THR A 261 7.68 24.49 11.04
N GLU A 262 8.27 24.65 9.86
CA GLU A 262 8.14 23.73 8.73
C GLU A 262 9.47 23.01 8.47
N LEU A 263 9.40 21.69 8.30
CA LEU A 263 10.53 20.85 7.95
C LEU A 263 10.32 20.28 6.56
N VAL A 264 11.22 20.60 5.64
CA VAL A 264 11.23 20.05 4.27
C VAL A 264 12.04 18.76 4.23
N GLU A 265 11.57 17.79 3.45
CA GLU A 265 12.25 16.52 3.22
C GLU A 265 13.66 16.76 2.68
N PRO A 266 14.71 16.33 3.41
CA PRO A 266 16.07 16.50 2.94
C PRO A 266 16.37 15.53 1.80
N PRO A 267 17.35 15.84 0.92
CA PRO A 267 17.73 14.96 -0.17
C PRO A 267 18.14 13.57 0.31
N SER A 268 17.76 12.55 -0.44
CA SER A 268 18.23 11.18 -0.25
C SER A 268 19.76 11.09 -0.31
N ILE A 269 20.31 10.05 0.31
CA ILE A 269 21.75 9.74 0.29
C ILE A 269 21.98 8.31 -0.17
N GLU A 270 22.98 8.12 -1.02
CA GLU A 270 23.44 6.81 -1.45
C GLU A 270 24.95 6.79 -1.72
N GLY A 271 25.55 5.61 -1.70
CA GLY A 271 26.96 5.44 -2.04
C GLY A 271 27.60 4.14 -1.54
N TYR A 272 28.83 3.92 -2.00
CA TYR A 272 29.67 2.80 -1.59
C TYR A 272 30.29 3.05 -0.20
N LEU A 273 30.14 2.08 0.68
CA LEU A 273 30.65 2.08 2.05
C LEU A 273 31.24 0.71 2.40
N TYR A 274 32.15 0.68 3.36
CA TYR A 274 32.50 -0.56 4.03
C TYR A 274 31.71 -0.66 5.32
N ARG A 275 30.89 -1.70 5.47
CA ARG A 275 30.28 -2.04 6.75
C ARG A 275 31.30 -2.80 7.59
N ILE A 276 31.52 -2.36 8.82
CA ILE A 276 32.43 -3.02 9.77
C ILE A 276 31.60 -3.92 10.69
N LYS A 277 31.92 -5.22 10.72
CA LYS A 277 31.26 -6.18 11.62
C LYS A 277 31.79 -6.00 13.05
N PRO A 278 30.96 -5.73 14.07
CA PRO A 278 31.44 -5.42 15.42
C PRO A 278 32.30 -6.54 16.06
N ALA A 279 31.91 -7.80 15.87
CA ALA A 279 32.59 -8.93 16.50
C ALA A 279 33.92 -9.33 15.83
N THR A 280 34.00 -9.24 14.50
CA THR A 280 35.15 -9.72 13.72
C THR A 280 36.01 -8.60 13.12
N LEU A 281 35.55 -7.35 13.23
CA LEU A 281 36.12 -6.16 12.59
C LEU A 281 36.32 -6.28 11.08
N THR A 282 35.69 -7.28 10.46
CA THR A 282 35.80 -7.53 9.02
C THR A 282 35.07 -6.43 8.26
N ARG A 283 35.74 -5.87 7.25
CA ARG A 283 35.17 -4.92 6.30
C ARG A 283 34.42 -5.69 5.22
N SER A 284 33.14 -5.36 5.02
CA SER A 284 32.35 -5.83 3.88
C SER A 284 31.95 -4.65 3.02
N ASN A 285 32.32 -4.67 1.74
CA ASN A 285 31.90 -3.64 0.78
C ASN A 285 30.39 -3.76 0.51
N VAL A 286 29.68 -2.66 0.71
CA VAL A 286 28.23 -2.55 0.53
C VAL A 286 27.90 -1.25 -0.19
N TYR A 287 26.79 -1.26 -0.91
CA TYR A 287 26.16 -0.03 -1.36
C TYR A 287 24.97 0.27 -0.43
N VAL A 288 24.85 1.52 0.01
CA VAL A 288 23.77 1.97 0.90
C VAL A 288 22.96 3.02 0.18
N ALA A 289 21.63 2.94 0.25
CA ALA A 289 20.73 3.94 -0.33
C ALA A 289 19.53 4.20 0.60
N SER A 290 19.12 5.46 0.73
CA SER A 290 17.93 5.85 1.51
C SER A 290 16.67 5.90 0.63
N HIS A 291 15.60 5.23 1.05
CA HIS A 291 14.29 5.24 0.39
C HIS A 291 13.16 5.26 1.43
N ASN A 292 12.24 6.23 1.33
CA ASN A 292 11.04 6.39 2.18
C ASN A 292 11.27 6.08 3.68
N GLY A 293 12.25 6.74 4.30
CA GLY A 293 12.53 6.59 5.73
C GLY A 293 13.28 5.30 6.13
N ASN A 294 13.82 4.56 5.15
CA ASN A 294 14.61 3.36 5.38
C ASN A 294 15.99 3.48 4.70
N LEU A 295 17.02 2.87 5.29
CA LEU A 295 18.32 2.66 4.64
C LEU A 295 18.42 1.21 4.18
N PHE A 296 18.63 1.00 2.89
CA PHE A 296 18.83 -0.32 2.31
C PHE A 296 20.30 -0.58 2.05
N THR A 297 20.77 -1.77 2.41
CA THR A 297 22.12 -2.24 2.09
C THR A 297 22.05 -3.30 1.00
N MET A 298 22.88 -3.20 -0.03
CA MET A 298 22.96 -4.17 -1.12
C MET A 298 24.40 -4.48 -1.51
N SER A 299 24.59 -5.53 -2.30
CA SER A 299 25.89 -5.84 -2.89
C SER A 299 26.30 -4.75 -3.89
N PRO A 300 27.58 -4.37 -4.01
CA PRO A 300 28.07 -3.45 -5.04
C PRO A 300 27.67 -3.84 -6.47
N ALA A 301 27.51 -5.13 -6.76
CA ALA A 301 27.06 -5.63 -8.07
C ALA A 301 25.60 -5.27 -8.40
N HIS A 302 24.80 -4.92 -7.39
CA HIS A 302 23.41 -4.51 -7.49
C HIS A 302 23.20 -3.10 -6.94
N ALA A 303 24.24 -2.25 -6.99
CA ALA A 303 24.18 -0.88 -6.50
C ALA A 303 23.27 0.03 -7.33
N PHE A 304 23.18 -0.25 -8.65
CA PHE A 304 22.51 0.62 -9.63
C PHE A 304 22.80 2.10 -9.37
N PRO A 305 24.09 2.53 -9.38
CA PRO A 305 24.45 3.90 -9.04
C PRO A 305 23.85 4.90 -10.05
N PRO A 306 23.66 6.17 -9.65
CA PRO A 306 23.16 7.20 -10.55
C PRO A 306 24.12 7.36 -11.75
N LEU A 307 23.57 7.78 -12.89
CA LEU A 307 24.38 8.06 -14.07
C LEU A 307 25.40 9.15 -13.75
N ILE A 308 26.65 8.95 -14.18
CA ILE A 308 27.71 9.94 -14.02
C ILE A 308 27.28 11.20 -14.81
N PRO A 309 27.28 12.40 -14.20
CA PRO A 309 27.01 13.63 -14.93
C PRO A 309 28.01 13.76 -16.08
N GLN A 310 27.53 13.68 -17.33
CA GLN A 310 28.39 13.88 -18.50
C GLN A 310 28.60 15.38 -18.74
N PRO A 311 29.82 15.83 -19.08
CA PRO A 311 30.08 17.22 -19.38
C PRO A 311 29.32 17.65 -20.66
N PRO A 312 28.87 18.90 -20.76
CA PRO A 312 28.02 19.39 -21.86
C PRO A 312 28.59 19.18 -23.27
N HIS A 313 29.92 19.09 -23.40
CA HIS A 313 30.62 19.00 -24.68
C HIS A 313 30.47 17.65 -25.40
N ASP A 314 30.19 16.57 -24.66
CA ASP A 314 30.12 15.21 -25.22
C ASP A 314 28.77 14.91 -25.92
N PHE A 315 27.75 15.76 -25.70
CA PHE A 315 26.44 15.63 -26.34
C PHE A 315 26.44 16.01 -27.83
N ALA A 316 27.40 16.83 -28.27
CA ALA A 316 27.45 17.33 -29.65
C ALA A 316 28.02 16.31 -30.66
N ASN A 317 28.80 15.32 -30.19
CA ASN A 317 29.50 14.37 -31.07
C ASN A 317 28.78 13.02 -31.24
N GLN A 318 27.66 12.79 -30.57
CA GLN A 318 26.84 11.60 -30.80
C GLN A 318 25.82 11.90 -31.90
N ALA A 319 26.10 11.41 -33.11
CA ALA A 319 25.16 11.42 -34.23
C ALA A 319 23.82 10.76 -33.81
N GLY A 320 22.82 11.57 -33.48
CA GLY A 320 21.48 11.14 -33.05
C GLY A 320 21.29 10.90 -31.54
N GLY A 321 22.30 11.15 -30.69
CA GLY A 321 22.25 10.85 -29.26
C GLY A 321 21.63 11.97 -28.43
N LYS A 322 20.33 11.90 -28.13
CA LYS A 322 19.76 12.69 -27.02
C LYS A 322 20.50 12.26 -25.75
N ALA A 323 20.97 13.22 -24.95
CA ALA A 323 21.43 12.97 -23.58
C ALA A 323 20.44 12.02 -22.88
N PRO A 324 20.87 11.01 -22.11
CA PRO A 324 19.95 10.23 -21.31
C PRO A 324 19.29 11.19 -20.31
N ILE A 325 18.09 11.66 -20.64
CA ILE A 325 17.29 12.50 -19.76
C ILE A 325 17.06 11.64 -18.51
N LEU A 326 17.53 12.14 -17.36
CA LEU A 326 17.18 11.60 -16.06
C LEU A 326 15.70 11.88 -15.84
N THR A 327 14.85 11.00 -16.37
CA THR A 327 13.42 11.08 -16.13
C THR A 327 13.12 10.57 -14.72
N ARG A 328 12.09 11.14 -14.09
CA ARG A 328 11.59 10.67 -12.80
C ARG A 328 11.29 9.17 -12.80
N GLU A 329 10.74 8.66 -13.90
CA GLU A 329 10.41 7.25 -14.06
C GLU A 329 11.64 6.34 -14.00
N ARG A 330 12.73 6.71 -14.70
CA ARG A 330 13.99 5.96 -14.65
C ARG A 330 14.58 5.92 -13.24
N GLU A 331 14.49 7.03 -12.51
CA GLU A 331 14.95 7.10 -11.12
C GLU A 331 14.10 6.23 -10.19
N ILE A 332 12.78 6.23 -10.36
CA ILE A 332 11.87 5.34 -9.63
C ILE A 332 12.23 3.88 -9.90
N SER A 333 12.46 3.51 -11.16
CA SER A 333 12.85 2.15 -11.55
C SER A 333 14.21 1.73 -10.97
N ARG A 334 15.19 2.64 -10.98
CA ARG A 334 16.50 2.43 -10.38
C ARG A 334 16.40 2.16 -8.88
N GLY A 335 15.65 3.00 -8.15
CA GLY A 335 15.44 2.78 -6.72
C GLY A 335 14.64 1.50 -6.42
N ALA A 336 13.71 1.10 -7.29
CA ALA A 336 12.99 -0.16 -7.15
C ALA A 336 13.93 -1.37 -7.33
N GLU A 337 14.88 -1.32 -8.27
CA GLU A 337 15.93 -2.33 -8.45
C GLU A 337 16.86 -2.42 -7.23
N GLN A 338 17.24 -1.28 -6.65
CA GLN A 338 18.03 -1.25 -5.41
C GLN A 338 17.32 -1.96 -4.26
N ILE A 339 16.02 -1.69 -4.07
CA ILE A 339 15.21 -2.29 -2.99
C ILE A 339 14.97 -3.78 -3.26
N LEU A 340 14.72 -4.17 -4.51
CA LEU A 340 14.52 -5.56 -4.92
C LEU A 340 15.73 -6.44 -4.57
N HIS A 341 16.93 -5.89 -4.72
CA HIS A 341 18.21 -6.56 -4.49
C HIS A 341 18.84 -6.26 -3.11
N ALA A 342 18.13 -5.54 -2.23
CA ALA A 342 18.61 -5.23 -0.91
C ALA A 342 18.77 -6.50 -0.05
N THR A 343 19.92 -6.63 0.60
CA THR A 343 20.25 -7.75 1.50
C THR A 343 19.87 -7.46 2.95
N GLY A 344 19.61 -6.20 3.27
CA GLY A 344 19.11 -5.77 4.57
C GLY A 344 18.63 -4.34 4.58
N TYR A 345 18.01 -3.95 5.69
CA TYR A 345 17.52 -2.60 5.91
C TYR A 345 17.76 -2.12 7.35
N VAL A 346 17.69 -0.80 7.52
CA VAL A 346 17.67 -0.10 8.81
C VAL A 346 16.52 0.90 8.77
N ASP A 347 15.64 0.85 9.76
CA ASP A 347 14.62 1.89 9.95
C ASP A 347 15.30 3.13 10.52
N ILE A 348 15.23 4.25 9.80
CA ILE A 348 15.87 5.51 10.21
C ILE A 348 15.31 6.01 11.54
N ARG A 349 14.07 5.66 11.89
CA ARG A 349 13.43 6.06 13.16
C ARG A 349 14.02 5.35 14.37
N ASP A 350 14.56 4.16 14.16
CA ASP A 350 15.23 3.41 15.22
C ASP A 350 16.66 3.94 15.47
N ILE A 351 17.17 4.87 14.66
CA ILE A 351 18.42 5.60 14.90
C ILE A 351 18.16 6.70 15.95
N SER A 352 18.90 6.65 17.06
CA SER A 352 18.90 7.71 18.08
C SER A 352 19.95 8.77 17.81
N LEU A 353 21.16 8.37 17.38
CA LEU A 353 22.30 9.26 17.16
C LEU A 353 23.10 8.82 15.93
N VAL A 354 23.58 9.81 15.17
CA VAL A 354 24.57 9.64 14.11
C VAL A 354 25.81 10.43 14.49
N ARG A 355 26.95 9.73 14.64
CA ARG A 355 28.21 10.30 15.10
C ARG A 355 29.41 9.77 14.34
N ARG A 356 30.58 10.41 14.51
CA ARG A 356 31.85 9.81 14.08
C ARG A 356 32.19 8.61 14.96
N ALA A 357 32.97 7.68 14.41
CA ALA A 357 33.54 6.61 15.21
C ALA A 357 34.48 7.22 16.27
N SER A 358 34.25 6.92 17.54
CA SER A 358 35.05 7.42 18.66
C SER A 358 36.24 6.52 18.99
N GLU A 359 36.12 5.22 18.73
CA GLU A 359 37.12 4.20 19.08
C GLU A 359 37.54 3.39 17.85
N THR A 360 38.81 2.98 17.81
CA THR A 360 39.36 2.16 16.72
C THR A 360 38.71 0.79 16.64
N LEU A 361 38.32 0.24 17.78
CA LEU A 361 37.50 -0.95 17.92
C LEU A 361 36.03 -0.54 17.92
N ALA A 362 35.18 -1.33 17.26
CA ALA A 362 33.74 -1.19 17.43
C ALA A 362 33.39 -1.62 18.87
N PRO A 363 32.74 -0.78 19.69
CA PRO A 363 32.40 -1.17 21.06
C PRO A 363 31.65 -2.51 21.10
N GLN A 364 32.11 -3.48 21.89
CA GLN A 364 31.38 -4.76 21.99
C GLN A 364 30.18 -4.68 22.94
N SER A 365 30.07 -3.57 23.69
CA SER A 365 29.01 -3.28 24.65
C SER A 365 27.91 -2.39 24.06
N HIS A 366 26.71 -2.47 24.65
CA HIS A 366 25.60 -1.58 24.34
C HIS A 366 25.92 -0.15 24.77
N HIS A 367 25.52 0.84 23.98
CA HIS A 367 25.51 2.23 24.44
C HIS A 367 24.39 2.39 25.48
N THR A 368 24.73 2.75 26.72
CA THR A 368 23.74 3.15 27.73
C THR A 368 23.29 4.56 27.40
N LEU A 369 22.02 4.74 27.03
CA LEU A 369 21.43 6.06 26.82
C LEU A 369 21.38 6.78 28.18
N THR A 370 21.94 7.98 28.29
CA THR A 370 21.89 8.80 29.52
C THR A 370 20.53 9.51 29.66
N GLU A 371 20.04 9.69 30.88
CA GLU A 371 18.81 10.44 31.19
C GLU A 371 18.97 11.91 30.74
N GLY A 372 18.47 12.21 29.54
CA GLY A 372 18.65 13.48 28.83
C GLY A 372 18.58 13.31 27.31
N GLU A 373 18.99 12.13 26.81
CA GLU A 373 18.94 11.73 25.39
C GLU A 373 17.54 11.22 24.98
N THR A 374 16.48 11.96 25.32
CA THR A 374 15.11 11.51 25.06
C THR A 374 14.72 11.65 23.58
N ALA A 375 13.81 10.78 23.14
CA ALA A 375 13.25 10.70 21.79
C ALA A 375 12.57 11.99 21.26
N GLU A 376 12.37 12.99 22.11
CA GLU A 376 11.67 14.24 21.80
C GLU A 376 12.61 15.30 21.24
N ASN A 377 13.90 15.22 21.56
CA ASN A 377 14.98 15.99 20.97
C ASN A 377 16.18 15.07 20.83
N PRO A 378 16.46 14.47 19.64
CA PRO A 378 17.75 13.83 19.45
C PRO A 378 18.80 14.90 19.71
N GLN A 379 19.48 14.83 20.85
CA GLN A 379 20.70 15.59 21.10
C GLN A 379 21.70 15.09 20.07
N LEU A 380 21.67 15.73 18.91
CA LEU A 380 22.71 15.61 17.91
C LEU A 380 23.87 16.39 18.49
N SER A 381 24.65 15.69 19.32
CA SER A 381 25.82 16.23 19.97
C SER A 381 26.72 16.91 18.93
N ASP A 382 27.00 18.17 19.27
CA ASP A 382 27.94 19.14 18.70
C ASP A 382 28.13 19.18 17.18
N ASP A 383 27.66 20.26 16.55
CA ASP A 383 28.20 20.75 15.28
C ASP A 383 29.69 21.16 15.42
N ASN A 384 30.17 21.40 16.66
CA ASN A 384 31.59 21.69 16.92
C ASN A 384 32.54 20.56 16.51
N ASP A 385 32.10 19.29 16.56
CA ASP A 385 32.93 18.14 16.14
C ASP A 385 33.11 18.05 14.61
N LEU A 386 32.24 18.69 13.82
CA LEU A 386 32.34 18.75 12.36
C LEU A 386 33.28 19.88 11.90
N LEU A 387 33.42 20.94 12.70
CA LEU A 387 34.11 22.19 12.34
C LEU A 387 35.62 22.17 12.60
N ASN A 388 36.14 21.23 13.39
CA ASN A 388 37.47 21.34 13.99
C ASN A 388 38.57 20.43 13.40
N ILE A 389 38.38 19.81 12.22
CA ILE A 389 39.39 18.90 11.62
C ILE A 389 39.65 19.24 10.14
N SER A 390 40.91 19.50 9.77
CA SER A 390 41.29 19.74 8.37
C SER A 390 41.23 18.45 7.54
N TYR A 391 40.21 18.34 6.69
CA TYR A 391 39.99 17.21 5.77
C TYR A 391 40.61 17.43 4.38
N GLU A 392 41.26 18.56 4.14
CA GLU A 392 41.84 18.97 2.85
C GLU A 392 42.94 18.01 2.34
N ASN A 393 43.52 17.19 3.21
CA ASN A 393 44.65 16.30 2.88
C ASN A 393 44.27 14.81 2.76
N ASP A 394 42.99 14.45 2.56
CA ASP A 394 42.55 13.06 2.37
C ASP A 394 42.09 12.78 0.92
N PRO A 395 42.99 12.37 0.01
CA PRO A 395 42.62 12.04 -1.37
C PRO A 395 41.84 10.72 -1.48
N GLY A 396 41.62 9.99 -0.39
CA GLY A 396 40.83 8.76 -0.39
C GLY A 396 41.57 7.52 -0.87
N GLY A 397 40.87 6.39 -0.80
CA GLY A 397 41.34 5.13 -1.36
C GLY A 397 42.22 4.31 -0.41
N GLU A 398 42.40 3.03 -0.76
CA GLU A 398 43.17 2.08 0.04
C GLU A 398 44.68 2.27 -0.11
N THR A 399 45.15 2.66 -1.29
CA THR A 399 46.56 2.93 -1.58
C THR A 399 47.12 4.05 -0.70
N PHE A 400 46.38 5.16 -0.62
CA PHE A 400 46.75 6.28 0.24
C PHE A 400 46.67 5.90 1.73
N LEU A 401 45.66 5.12 2.12
CA LEU A 401 45.51 4.66 3.50
C LEU A 401 46.67 3.75 3.94
N ALA A 402 47.18 2.92 3.03
CA ALA A 402 48.31 2.01 3.28
C ALA A 402 49.66 2.75 3.38
N HIS A 403 49.79 3.91 2.74
CA HIS A 403 51.02 4.72 2.74
C HIS A 403 51.02 5.86 3.77
N SER A 404 49.88 6.11 4.44
CA SER A 404 49.75 7.12 5.48
C SER A 404 50.39 6.65 6.79
N THR A 405 51.23 7.49 7.39
CA THR A 405 51.80 7.28 8.74
C THR A 405 50.71 7.21 9.82
N ASP A 406 49.62 7.97 9.67
CA ASP A 406 48.50 8.03 10.60
C ASP A 406 47.28 7.19 10.15
N GLY A 407 47.53 5.99 9.61
CA GLY A 407 46.49 5.14 9.03
C GLY A 407 45.31 4.82 9.98
N VAL A 408 45.56 4.73 11.28
CA VAL A 408 44.53 4.48 12.30
C VAL A 408 43.62 5.69 12.51
N SER A 409 44.19 6.88 12.69
CA SER A 409 43.44 8.14 12.82
C SER A 409 42.61 8.41 11.56
N ARG A 410 43.18 8.15 10.38
CA ARG A 410 42.45 8.32 9.11
C ARG A 410 41.31 7.32 8.93
N LYS A 411 41.48 6.05 9.30
CA LYS A 411 40.38 5.07 9.31
C LYS A 411 39.23 5.53 10.22
N LEU A 412 39.57 6.06 11.40
CA LEU A 412 38.60 6.60 12.33
C LEU A 412 37.88 7.83 11.75
N GLY A 413 38.62 8.76 11.15
CA GLY A 413 38.06 9.94 10.47
C GLY A 413 37.15 9.62 9.28
N ARG A 414 37.43 8.53 8.56
CA ARG A 414 36.58 7.99 7.49
C ARG A 414 35.37 7.19 8.00
N SER A 415 35.26 6.94 9.30
CA SER A 415 34.24 6.07 9.88
C SER A 415 33.16 6.83 10.65
N PHE A 416 31.92 6.37 10.54
CA PHE A 416 30.78 6.89 11.28
C PHE A 416 29.91 5.76 11.83
N GLU A 417 29.11 6.08 12.84
CA GLU A 417 28.28 5.14 13.58
C GLU A 417 26.82 5.59 13.60
N LEU A 418 25.94 4.62 13.38
CA LEU A 418 24.51 4.75 13.63
C LEU A 418 24.22 4.08 14.98
N VAL A 419 23.90 4.86 15.99
CA VAL A 419 23.46 4.35 17.29
C VAL A 419 21.94 4.17 17.24
N MET A 420 21.50 2.96 17.53
CA MET A 420 20.09 2.59 17.54
C MET A 420 19.50 2.83 18.93
N ARG A 421 18.19 3.03 19.01
CA ARG A 421 17.43 3.13 20.28
C ARG A 421 17.54 1.91 21.17
N SER A 422 17.85 0.74 20.60
CA SER A 422 18.12 -0.49 21.34
C SER A 422 19.50 -0.51 22.01
N GLY A 423 20.31 0.54 21.83
CA GLY A 423 21.71 0.60 22.26
C GLY A 423 22.67 -0.17 21.34
N ALA A 424 22.16 -0.83 20.29
CA ALA A 424 22.98 -1.40 19.22
C ALA A 424 23.59 -0.29 18.37
N PHE A 425 24.70 -0.54 17.67
CA PHE A 425 25.20 0.41 16.68
C PHE A 425 25.71 -0.29 15.42
N ILE A 426 25.74 0.46 14.31
CA ILE A 426 26.27 0.01 13.03
C ILE A 426 27.39 0.97 12.64
N ARG A 427 28.58 0.44 12.35
CA ARG A 427 29.72 1.23 11.89
C ARG A 427 29.92 1.08 10.38
N PHE A 428 30.07 2.21 9.72
CA PHE A 428 30.43 2.32 8.31
C PHE A 428 31.74 3.08 8.15
N GLU A 429 32.50 2.75 7.13
CA GLU A 429 33.72 3.43 6.70
C GLU A 429 33.55 3.89 5.26
N ALA A 430 33.72 5.20 5.02
CA ALA A 430 33.61 5.83 3.73
C ALA A 430 34.97 5.89 3.00
N HIS A 431 34.93 6.19 1.70
CA HIS A 431 36.13 6.28 0.88
C HIS A 431 37.09 7.41 1.31
N LYS A 432 36.54 8.54 1.80
CA LYS A 432 37.26 9.72 2.29
C LYS A 432 36.56 10.29 3.52
N THR A 433 37.29 11.10 4.28
CA THR A 433 36.79 11.79 5.48
C THR A 433 35.62 12.73 5.14
N SER A 434 35.71 13.48 4.04
CA SER A 434 34.62 14.36 3.56
C SER A 434 33.32 13.59 3.33
N ASN A 435 33.40 12.40 2.73
CA ASN A 435 32.23 11.57 2.47
C ASN A 435 31.58 11.11 3.79
N ALA A 436 32.39 10.75 4.79
CA ALA A 436 31.86 10.37 6.11
C ALA A 436 31.11 11.54 6.77
N LEU A 437 31.63 12.76 6.68
CA LEU A 437 30.97 13.96 7.19
C LEU A 437 29.66 14.24 6.44
N GLU A 438 29.64 14.08 5.12
CA GLU A 438 28.41 14.19 4.33
C GLU A 438 27.35 13.15 4.73
N TRP A 439 27.76 11.90 4.93
CA TRP A 439 26.89 10.85 5.46
C TRP A 439 26.30 11.23 6.81
N ILE A 440 27.12 11.73 7.73
CA ILE A 440 26.65 12.19 9.04
C ILE A 440 25.63 13.32 8.88
N GLY A 441 25.97 14.39 8.15
CA GLY A 441 25.10 15.55 7.97
C GLY A 441 23.74 15.18 7.36
N ARG A 442 23.73 14.43 6.26
CA ARG A 442 22.48 14.03 5.58
C ARG A 442 21.65 13.06 6.41
N LEU A 443 22.27 12.06 7.05
CA LEU A 443 21.54 11.13 7.89
C LEU A 443 20.93 11.83 9.12
N ARG A 444 21.61 12.79 9.73
CA ARG A 444 21.05 13.60 10.83
C ARG A 444 19.78 14.35 10.39
N ALA A 445 19.80 14.96 9.20
CA ALA A 445 18.64 15.63 8.63
C ALA A 445 17.49 14.65 8.34
N LEU A 446 17.79 13.51 7.70
CA LEU A 446 16.82 12.46 7.40
C LEU A 446 16.18 11.88 8.68
N VAL A 447 16.96 11.63 9.73
CA VAL A 447 16.46 11.14 11.03
C VAL A 447 15.47 12.12 11.64
N ARG A 448 15.80 13.42 11.66
CA ARG A 448 14.90 14.48 12.16
C ARG A 448 13.59 14.50 11.37
N PHE A 449 13.67 14.52 10.05
CA PHE A 449 12.49 14.59 9.18
C PHE A 449 11.59 13.36 9.31
N TRP A 450 12.13 12.17 9.09
CA TRP A 450 11.33 10.95 9.06
C TRP A 450 10.73 10.60 10.43
N SER A 451 11.44 10.91 11.53
CA SER A 451 10.88 10.75 12.88
C SER A 451 9.66 11.65 13.11
N ARG A 452 9.70 12.90 12.62
CA ARG A 452 8.56 13.83 12.73
C ARG A 452 7.43 13.42 11.80
N ARG A 453 7.75 13.12 10.53
CA ARG A 453 6.77 12.71 9.51
C ARG A 453 5.91 11.55 9.99
N HIS A 454 6.52 10.49 10.52
CA HIS A 454 5.77 9.33 10.99
C HIS A 454 4.87 9.63 12.19
N ARG A 455 5.26 10.53 13.10
CA ARG A 455 4.39 10.97 14.21
C ARG A 455 3.18 11.75 13.68
N VAL A 456 3.38 12.61 12.68
CA VAL A 456 2.29 13.34 12.02
C VAL A 456 1.34 12.36 11.33
N ASP A 457 1.87 11.39 10.58
CA ASP A 457 1.05 10.37 9.89
C ASP A 457 0.25 9.51 10.89
N ALA A 458 0.88 9.03 11.98
CA ALA A 458 0.22 8.29 13.05
C ALA A 458 -0.87 9.12 13.76
N ARG A 459 -0.65 10.43 13.90
CA ARG A 459 -1.64 11.35 14.46
C ARG A 459 -2.84 11.52 13.53
N VAL A 460 -2.62 11.72 12.23
CA VAL A 460 -3.70 11.79 11.24
C VAL A 460 -4.52 10.50 11.24
N GLU A 461 -3.86 9.34 11.31
CA GLU A 461 -4.54 8.04 11.40
C GLU A 461 -5.40 7.93 12.67
N THR A 462 -4.84 8.30 13.82
CA THR A 462 -5.57 8.30 15.11
C THR A 462 -6.76 9.25 15.07
N ASP A 463 -6.59 10.45 14.50
CA ASP A 463 -7.63 11.47 14.40
C ASP A 463 -8.73 11.02 13.44
N LEU A 464 -8.38 10.39 12.31
CA LEU A 464 -9.34 9.78 11.39
C LEU A 464 -10.22 8.73 12.10
N VAL A 465 -9.61 7.80 12.83
CA VAL A 465 -10.36 6.76 13.56
C VAL A 465 -11.23 7.38 14.64
N HIS A 466 -10.68 8.31 15.43
CA HIS A 466 -11.39 8.98 16.52
C HIS A 466 -12.62 9.76 16.02
N LEU A 467 -12.43 10.61 15.00
CA LEU A 467 -13.49 11.42 14.42
C LEU A 467 -14.57 10.55 13.78
N SER A 468 -14.16 9.50 13.04
CA SER A 468 -15.11 8.64 12.32
C SER A 468 -15.89 7.68 13.24
N ALA A 469 -15.26 7.21 14.33
CA ALA A 469 -15.90 6.26 15.25
C ALA A 469 -16.84 6.92 16.26
N GLY A 470 -16.77 8.24 16.46
CA GLY A 470 -17.56 8.93 17.46
C GLY A 470 -17.27 8.49 18.90
N LYS A 471 -16.11 7.87 19.16
CA LYS A 471 -15.73 7.34 20.48
C LYS A 471 -14.69 8.24 21.15
N PRO A 472 -14.68 8.38 22.48
CA PRO A 472 -13.65 9.15 23.18
C PRO A 472 -12.26 8.54 22.93
N ARG A 473 -11.21 9.38 22.96
CA ARG A 473 -9.82 8.89 22.93
C ARG A 473 -9.53 8.05 24.17
N PHE A 474 -8.54 7.16 24.07
CA PHE A 474 -8.08 6.40 25.24
C PHE A 474 -7.46 7.36 26.25
N GLU A 475 -8.14 7.57 27.37
CA GLU A 475 -7.58 8.35 28.47
C GLU A 475 -6.62 7.45 29.27
N VAL A 476 -5.32 7.73 29.18
CA VAL A 476 -4.35 7.16 30.13
C VAL A 476 -4.39 8.03 31.39
N PRO A 477 -4.68 7.47 32.58
CA PRO A 477 -4.54 8.23 33.82
C PRO A 477 -3.08 8.68 33.97
N ARG A 478 -2.80 9.97 33.84
CA ARG A 478 -1.46 10.50 34.10
C ARG A 478 -1.19 10.35 35.59
N ALA A 479 -0.18 9.56 35.96
CA ALA A 479 0.16 9.24 37.36
C ALA A 479 0.47 10.47 38.24
N ASN A 480 0.69 11.65 37.66
CA ASN A 480 1.10 12.87 38.38
C ASN A 480 0.07 14.01 38.34
N VAL A 481 -1.16 13.79 37.83
CA VAL A 481 -2.22 14.80 37.98
C VAL A 481 -2.95 14.51 39.29
N SER A 482 -2.57 15.28 40.32
CA SER A 482 -3.24 15.26 41.61
C SER A 482 -4.74 15.39 41.40
N ARG A 483 -5.51 14.49 42.02
CA ARG A 483 -6.97 14.30 41.90
C ARG A 483 -7.80 15.51 42.38
N SER A 484 -7.20 16.69 42.53
CA SER A 484 -7.74 17.81 43.31
C SER A 484 -8.15 19.05 42.52
N GLN A 485 -8.15 19.05 41.18
CA GLN A 485 -8.73 20.16 40.43
C GLN A 485 -9.49 19.73 39.17
N GLY A 486 -10.78 20.09 39.14
CA GLY A 486 -11.54 20.32 37.92
C GLY A 486 -12.38 19.14 37.46
N HIS A 487 -13.70 19.35 37.41
CA HIS A 487 -14.63 18.52 36.66
C HIS A 487 -14.05 18.16 35.29
N HIS A 488 -13.77 16.88 35.06
CA HIS A 488 -13.45 16.38 33.72
C HIS A 488 -14.70 16.57 32.87
N VAL A 489 -14.72 17.63 32.06
CA VAL A 489 -15.72 17.78 31.00
C VAL A 489 -15.45 16.64 30.03
N PRO A 490 -16.41 15.70 29.80
CA PRO A 490 -16.24 14.69 28.77
C PRO A 490 -15.91 15.41 27.47
N SER A 491 -14.82 15.01 26.79
CA SER A 491 -14.55 15.53 25.44
C SER A 491 -15.82 15.37 24.61
N ALA A 492 -16.30 16.46 24.01
CA ALA A 492 -17.50 16.42 23.17
C ALA A 492 -17.34 15.29 22.14
N LEU A 493 -18.42 14.55 21.90
CA LEU A 493 -18.44 13.51 20.87
C LEU A 493 -18.06 14.17 19.54
N PRO A 494 -17.03 13.64 18.84
CA PRO A 494 -16.59 14.26 17.60
C PRO A 494 -17.64 14.10 16.51
N ASP A 495 -17.74 15.10 15.62
CA ASP A 495 -18.57 15.04 14.42
C ASP A 495 -17.97 14.02 13.41
N PRO A 496 -18.69 12.95 13.05
CA PRO A 496 -18.23 11.98 12.05
C PRO A 496 -17.94 12.60 10.67
N GLN A 497 -18.55 13.75 10.33
CA GLN A 497 -18.24 14.47 9.10
C GLN A 497 -16.89 15.18 9.16
N GLY A 498 -16.40 15.54 10.36
CA GLY A 498 -15.12 16.21 10.56
C GLY A 498 -13.91 15.39 10.07
N ALA A 499 -14.04 14.06 9.98
CA ALA A 499 -13.00 13.20 9.43
C ALA A 499 -12.77 13.41 7.91
N ALA A 500 -13.74 14.00 7.20
CA ALA A 500 -13.74 14.08 5.74
C ALA A 500 -12.49 14.77 5.17
N HIS A 501 -12.02 15.83 5.82
CA HIS A 501 -10.86 16.62 5.34
C HIS A 501 -9.54 15.86 5.45
N LEU A 502 -9.41 14.97 6.44
CA LEU A 502 -8.18 14.21 6.67
C LEU A 502 -8.02 13.02 5.70
N LEU A 503 -9.11 12.58 5.05
CA LEU A 503 -9.09 11.42 4.17
C LEU A 503 -8.18 11.61 2.94
N SER A 504 -8.10 12.81 2.36
CA SER A 504 -7.23 13.07 1.21
C SER A 504 -5.75 12.96 1.56
N SER A 505 -5.37 13.34 2.78
CA SER A 505 -3.98 13.22 3.27
C SER A 505 -3.58 11.77 3.57
N PHE A 506 -4.54 10.92 3.95
CA PHE A 506 -4.29 9.49 4.22
C PHE A 506 -4.35 8.63 2.94
N TRP A 507 -5.39 8.82 2.11
CA TRP A 507 -5.58 8.12 0.84
C TRP A 507 -4.90 8.85 -0.32
N THR A 508 -3.58 8.99 -0.22
CA THR A 508 -2.78 9.76 -1.17
C THR A 508 -2.86 9.21 -2.59
N TRP A 509 -2.81 10.11 -3.58
CA TRP A 509 -2.77 9.78 -5.00
C TRP A 509 -1.49 9.06 -5.43
N CYS A 510 -0.41 9.14 -4.63
CA CYS A 510 0.89 8.52 -4.87
C CYS A 510 0.84 7.01 -5.16
N VAL A 511 -0.15 6.29 -4.63
CA VAL A 511 -0.33 4.84 -4.87
C VAL A 511 -0.70 4.56 -6.33
N LEU A 512 -1.45 5.47 -6.95
CA LEU A 512 -1.91 5.34 -8.33
C LEU A 512 -0.83 5.82 -9.31
N ASP A 513 -0.21 6.97 -9.03
CA ASP A 513 0.81 7.58 -9.89
C ASP A 513 2.23 7.01 -9.72
N VAL A 514 2.47 6.16 -8.70
CA VAL A 514 3.80 5.64 -8.36
C VAL A 514 4.82 6.77 -8.21
N CYS A 515 4.58 7.66 -7.25
CA CYS A 515 5.40 8.86 -7.10
C CYS A 515 6.86 8.63 -6.67
N GLY A 516 7.20 7.42 -6.21
CA GLY A 516 8.53 7.03 -5.75
C GLY A 516 8.74 5.52 -5.86
N SER A 517 9.97 5.04 -5.65
CA SER A 517 10.32 3.61 -5.75
C SER A 517 9.61 2.72 -4.75
N VAL A 518 9.21 3.28 -3.61
CA VAL A 518 8.37 2.62 -2.59
C VAL A 518 6.95 3.14 -2.72
N VAL A 519 6.02 2.25 -3.05
CA VAL A 519 4.58 2.53 -3.13
C VAL A 519 3.99 2.61 -1.73
N LYS A 520 4.33 1.65 -0.87
CA LYS A 520 3.95 1.63 0.54
C LYS A 520 4.98 0.84 1.35
N THR A 521 5.29 1.32 2.55
CA THR A 521 6.14 0.60 3.51
C THR A 521 5.51 0.64 4.90
N GLY A 522 5.82 -0.35 5.73
CA GLY A 522 5.33 -0.40 7.10
C GLY A 522 5.78 -1.66 7.84
N LEU A 523 5.74 -1.57 9.16
CA LEU A 523 6.05 -2.67 10.06
C LEU A 523 4.76 -3.45 10.37
N LEU A 524 4.74 -4.73 10.03
CA LEU A 524 3.60 -5.61 10.23
C LEU A 524 4.04 -6.90 10.91
N TYR A 525 3.09 -7.60 11.50
CA TYR A 525 3.29 -9.01 11.82
C TYR A 525 2.94 -9.84 10.61
N ALA A 526 3.84 -10.72 10.18
CA ALA A 526 3.64 -11.58 9.02
C ALA A 526 3.98 -13.05 9.34
N LYS A 527 3.30 -13.98 8.65
CA LYS A 527 3.66 -15.41 8.68
C LYS A 527 3.44 -16.10 7.34
N TYR A 528 4.25 -17.12 7.10
CA TYR A 528 4.17 -17.93 5.88
C TYR A 528 3.27 -19.16 6.10
N GLY A 529 2.08 -19.12 5.53
CA GLY A 529 1.07 -20.15 5.71
C GLY A 529 0.41 -20.14 7.09
N PRO A 530 -0.64 -20.97 7.26
CA PRO A 530 -1.56 -20.84 8.38
C PRO A 530 -0.98 -21.29 9.73
N ARG A 531 -0.05 -22.26 9.72
CA ARG A 531 0.45 -22.91 10.95
C ARG A 531 1.72 -22.30 11.54
N LYS A 532 2.39 -21.37 10.84
CA LYS A 532 3.59 -20.73 11.37
C LYS A 532 3.25 -19.64 12.39
N HIS A 533 4.24 -19.23 13.17
CA HIS A 533 4.11 -18.09 14.09
C HIS A 533 4.26 -16.78 13.35
N PHE A 534 3.54 -15.76 13.83
CA PHE A 534 3.73 -14.39 13.39
C PHE A 534 5.10 -13.87 13.81
N GLN A 535 5.78 -13.22 12.87
CA GLN A 535 7.05 -12.55 13.08
C GLN A 535 6.90 -11.11 12.68
N HIS A 536 7.58 -10.21 13.39
CA HIS A 536 7.58 -8.81 13.05
C HIS A 536 8.48 -8.59 11.81
N MET A 537 7.93 -7.95 10.78
CA MET A 537 8.59 -7.75 9.48
C MET A 537 8.35 -6.35 8.97
N CYS A 538 9.36 -5.77 8.33
CA CYS A 538 9.17 -4.62 7.46
C CYS A 538 8.72 -5.12 6.09
N MET A 539 7.57 -4.63 5.67
CA MET A 539 7.01 -4.86 4.35
C MET A 539 7.28 -3.64 3.48
N VAL A 540 7.83 -3.85 2.29
CA VAL A 540 8.11 -2.80 1.31
C VAL A 540 7.46 -3.20 0.00
N LEU A 541 6.42 -2.48 -0.40
CA LEU A 541 5.75 -2.63 -1.68
C LEU A 541 6.43 -1.71 -2.69
N ILE A 542 6.96 -2.33 -3.74
CA ILE A 542 7.57 -1.69 -4.90
C ILE A 542 6.79 -2.09 -6.16
N PRO A 543 6.99 -1.43 -7.30
CA PRO A 543 6.26 -1.76 -8.53
C PRO A 543 6.28 -3.27 -8.88
N GLY A 544 5.13 -3.91 -8.78
CA GLY A 544 4.92 -5.34 -9.09
C GLY A 544 5.54 -6.37 -8.13
N HIS A 545 6.17 -5.95 -7.03
CA HIS A 545 6.79 -6.86 -6.06
C HIS A 545 6.60 -6.40 -4.61
N ILE A 546 6.64 -7.34 -3.69
CA ILE A 546 6.70 -7.09 -2.25
C ILE A 546 7.99 -7.69 -1.69
N VAL A 547 8.76 -6.88 -0.97
CA VAL A 547 10.00 -7.27 -0.30
C VAL A 547 9.77 -7.26 1.21
N LEU A 548 10.18 -8.34 1.88
CA LEU A 548 10.03 -8.53 3.31
C LEU A 548 11.40 -8.61 3.97
N PHE A 549 11.54 -7.92 5.09
CA PHE A 549 12.73 -7.98 5.93
C PHE A 549 12.35 -8.30 7.37
N HIS A 550 13.16 -9.08 8.07
CA HIS A 550 12.89 -9.41 9.46
C HIS A 550 13.13 -8.21 10.37
N ALA A 551 12.07 -7.65 10.97
CA ALA A 551 12.15 -6.57 11.93
C ALA A 551 12.35 -7.15 13.33
N SER A 552 13.55 -7.65 13.62
CA SER A 552 13.88 -8.21 14.93
C SER A 552 13.93 -7.12 15.99
N SER A 553 13.32 -7.35 17.16
CA SER A 553 13.55 -6.52 18.36
C SER A 553 14.91 -6.80 19.03
N SER A 554 15.69 -7.76 18.51
CA SER A 554 16.98 -8.12 19.09
C SER A 554 18.04 -7.04 18.81
N LYS A 555 19.16 -7.16 19.53
CA LYS A 555 20.35 -6.29 19.58
C LYS A 555 21.00 -5.95 18.23
N ALA A 556 20.46 -6.39 17.10
CA ALA A 556 21.00 -6.07 15.78
C ALA A 556 20.26 -4.86 15.18
N GLY A 557 20.97 -3.75 15.00
CA GLY A 557 20.46 -2.58 14.28
C GLY A 557 20.25 -2.79 12.77
N HIS A 558 20.75 -3.90 12.23
CA HIS A 558 20.70 -4.24 10.80
C HIS A 558 19.83 -5.47 10.60
N HIS A 559 18.73 -5.30 9.88
CA HIS A 559 17.75 -6.33 9.63
C HIS A 559 18.01 -7.01 8.28
N HIS A 560 17.85 -8.33 8.22
CA HIS A 560 18.16 -9.10 7.03
C HIS A 560 16.92 -9.28 6.14
N HIS A 561 17.17 -9.40 4.83
CA HIS A 561 16.19 -9.83 3.85
C HIS A 561 15.59 -11.17 4.25
N ALA A 562 14.26 -11.26 4.18
CA ALA A 562 13.52 -12.49 4.47
C ALA A 562 13.04 -13.15 3.17
N ARG A 563 12.34 -12.37 2.32
CA ARG A 563 11.73 -12.88 1.10
C ARG A 563 11.32 -11.75 0.17
N THR A 564 11.31 -12.06 -1.12
CA THR A 564 10.66 -11.23 -2.15
C THR A 564 9.59 -12.06 -2.86
N VAL A 565 8.44 -11.46 -3.15
CA VAL A 565 7.32 -12.09 -3.86
C VAL A 565 6.90 -11.22 -5.04
N SER A 566 6.73 -11.84 -6.21
CA SER A 566 6.11 -11.19 -7.38
C SER A 566 4.59 -11.15 -7.20
N LEU A 567 3.96 -10.04 -7.60
CA LEU A 567 2.50 -9.86 -7.51
C LEU A 567 1.73 -10.43 -8.72
N ILE A 568 2.43 -10.99 -9.70
CA ILE A 568 1.78 -11.67 -10.82
C ILE A 568 0.97 -12.87 -10.31
N ASP A 569 -0.23 -13.08 -10.88
CA ASP A 569 -1.18 -14.12 -10.46
C ASP A 569 -1.48 -14.14 -8.94
N SER A 570 -1.43 -12.97 -8.30
CA SER A 570 -1.71 -12.83 -6.88
C SER A 570 -3.12 -12.32 -6.61
N TYR A 571 -3.64 -12.68 -5.43
CA TYR A 571 -4.90 -12.21 -4.88
C TYR A 571 -4.65 -11.65 -3.48
N VAL A 572 -5.31 -10.54 -3.16
CA VAL A 572 -5.34 -9.99 -1.80
C VAL A 572 -6.77 -10.03 -1.26
N TYR A 573 -6.96 -10.45 -0.02
CA TYR A 573 -8.26 -10.38 0.67
C TYR A 573 -8.08 -10.15 2.16
N SER A 574 -9.10 -9.63 2.82
CA SER A 574 -8.97 -9.06 4.17
C SER A 574 -10.07 -9.53 5.13
N GLY A 575 -9.93 -9.16 6.40
CA GLY A 575 -10.99 -9.30 7.39
C GLY A 575 -11.38 -10.75 7.66
N LEU A 576 -12.69 -11.02 7.71
CA LEU A 576 -13.22 -12.36 8.00
C LEU A 576 -12.75 -13.42 6.98
N LEU A 577 -12.59 -13.05 5.70
CA LEU A 577 -12.06 -13.96 4.67
C LEU A 577 -10.61 -14.35 4.96
N ALA A 578 -9.78 -13.39 5.33
CA ALA A 578 -8.39 -13.62 5.70
C ALA A 578 -8.27 -14.43 7.00
N ALA A 579 -9.10 -14.12 7.99
CA ALA A 579 -9.19 -14.83 9.25
C ALA A 579 -9.58 -16.31 9.06
N SER A 580 -10.41 -16.63 8.06
CA SER A 580 -10.86 -18.00 7.80
C SER A 580 -9.76 -18.96 7.31
N ASP A 581 -8.60 -18.44 6.86
CA ASP A 581 -7.45 -19.27 6.52
C ASP A 581 -6.60 -19.64 7.76
N LEU A 582 -6.87 -19.02 8.92
CA LEU A 582 -6.15 -19.27 10.15
C LEU A 582 -6.76 -20.45 10.92
N PRO A 583 -5.93 -21.32 11.52
CA PRO A 583 -6.42 -22.48 12.26
C PRO A 583 -7.10 -22.08 13.58
N PHE A 584 -6.67 -20.97 14.17
CA PHE A 584 -7.21 -20.39 15.39
C PHE A 584 -7.20 -18.88 15.24
N LEU A 585 -8.31 -18.23 15.60
CA LEU A 585 -8.36 -16.80 15.82
C LEU A 585 -8.68 -16.56 17.29
N PHE A 586 -7.86 -15.76 17.95
CA PHE A 586 -8.24 -15.15 19.22
C PHE A 586 -8.67 -13.73 18.87
N ASP A 587 -9.94 -13.43 19.08
CA ASP A 587 -10.41 -12.07 18.89
C ASP A 587 -10.15 -11.28 20.17
N THR A 588 -9.04 -10.57 20.20
CA THR A 588 -8.64 -9.76 21.36
C THR A 588 -8.81 -8.28 21.02
N THR A 589 -9.73 -7.63 21.70
CA THR A 589 -9.95 -6.18 21.64
C THR A 589 -9.13 -5.48 22.73
N VAL A 590 -7.80 -5.55 22.60
CA VAL A 590 -6.88 -4.88 23.53
C VAL A 590 -6.48 -3.53 22.95
N ALA A 591 -6.61 -2.46 23.74
CA ALA A 591 -6.11 -1.15 23.37
C ALA A 591 -4.57 -1.19 23.29
N ARG A 592 -4.03 -0.74 22.16
CA ARG A 592 -2.61 -0.77 21.80
C ARG A 592 -2.13 0.64 21.51
N ARG A 593 -0.91 0.94 21.95
CA ARG A 593 -0.18 2.16 21.61
C ARG A 593 1.17 1.82 21.01
N TYR A 594 1.45 2.35 19.83
CA TYR A 594 2.68 2.09 19.08
C TYR A 594 3.74 3.18 19.32
N LYS A 595 4.99 2.90 18.92
CA LYS A 595 6.16 3.78 19.14
C LYS A 595 5.99 5.18 18.54
N ASP A 596 5.25 5.29 17.44
CA ASP A 596 4.97 6.55 16.74
C ASP A 596 3.78 7.33 17.33
N GLY A 597 3.10 6.76 18.33
CA GLY A 597 1.95 7.36 18.99
C GLY A 597 0.60 6.93 18.43
N LEU A 598 0.54 6.01 17.46
CA LEU A 598 -0.72 5.45 16.98
C LEU A 598 -1.43 4.70 18.11
N GLU A 599 -2.72 4.99 18.30
CA GLU A 599 -3.58 4.34 19.29
C GLU A 599 -4.75 3.63 18.60
N THR A 600 -5.00 2.37 18.95
CA THR A 600 -6.06 1.54 18.34
C THR A 600 -6.53 0.45 19.30
N ASN A 601 -7.79 0.05 19.18
CA ASN A 601 -8.36 -1.13 19.84
C ASN A 601 -9.04 -2.06 18.82
N ASP A 602 -8.66 -1.97 17.54
CA ASP A 602 -9.25 -2.80 16.48
C ASP A 602 -9.03 -4.29 16.80
N PRO A 603 -10.03 -5.16 16.55
CA PRO A 603 -9.87 -6.59 16.75
C PRO A 603 -8.85 -7.19 15.79
N ASP A 604 -8.30 -8.35 16.15
CA ASP A 604 -7.32 -9.07 15.32
C ASP A 604 -7.89 -9.43 13.94
N LEU A 605 -9.18 -9.74 13.88
CA LEU A 605 -9.89 -9.98 12.62
C LEU A 605 -9.85 -8.75 11.70
N ASP A 606 -10.11 -7.56 12.24
CA ASP A 606 -10.14 -6.31 11.48
C ASP A 606 -8.76 -5.80 11.08
N THR A 607 -7.69 -6.34 11.64
CA THR A 607 -6.31 -6.00 11.28
C THR A 607 -5.64 -7.03 10.36
N THR A 608 -6.31 -8.16 10.08
CA THR A 608 -5.72 -9.26 9.32
C THR A 608 -6.03 -9.16 7.81
N PHE A 609 -5.02 -9.43 6.97
CA PHE A 609 -5.17 -9.61 5.54
C PHE A 609 -4.22 -10.69 5.00
N VAL A 610 -4.53 -11.23 3.81
CA VAL A 610 -3.76 -12.30 3.18
C VAL A 610 -3.38 -11.90 1.76
N LEU A 611 -2.10 -12.12 1.42
CA LEU A 611 -1.62 -12.19 0.05
C LEU A 611 -1.48 -13.66 -0.34
N ARG A 612 -2.29 -14.08 -1.31
CA ARG A 612 -2.27 -15.42 -1.90
C ARG A 612 -1.62 -15.34 -3.27
N TYR A 613 -0.54 -16.08 -3.51
CA TYR A 613 0.31 -15.86 -4.68
C TYR A 613 0.89 -17.17 -5.27
N HIS A 614 1.37 -17.07 -6.52
CA HIS A 614 2.21 -18.07 -7.18
C HIS A 614 3.67 -17.64 -7.22
N SER A 615 4.58 -18.61 -7.19
CA SER A 615 6.01 -18.31 -7.31
C SER A 615 6.34 -17.99 -8.76
N HIS A 616 6.82 -16.78 -9.02
CA HIS A 616 7.24 -16.33 -10.34
C HIS A 616 8.65 -15.71 -10.29
N PRO A 617 9.37 -15.66 -11.43
CA PRO A 617 10.65 -14.95 -11.53
C PRO A 617 10.54 -13.50 -11.06
N LEU A 618 11.60 -13.03 -10.39
CA LEU A 618 11.67 -11.70 -9.81
C LEU A 618 12.34 -10.68 -10.75
N GLY A 619 11.90 -9.43 -10.64
CA GLY A 619 12.41 -8.28 -11.38
C GLY A 619 11.65 -8.02 -12.68
N TRP A 620 12.19 -7.09 -13.47
CA TRP A 620 11.55 -6.58 -14.67
C TRP A 620 12.27 -7.03 -15.95
N ASP A 621 11.50 -7.13 -17.03
CA ASP A 621 12.02 -7.44 -18.35
C ASP A 621 12.80 -6.24 -18.89
N LYS A 622 14.02 -6.50 -19.38
CA LYS A 622 14.94 -5.47 -19.92
C LYS A 622 15.10 -5.60 -21.43
N SER A 623 14.33 -6.47 -22.07
CA SER A 623 14.54 -6.89 -23.47
C SER A 623 13.92 -5.97 -24.54
N GLY A 624 13.63 -4.70 -24.24
CA GLY A 624 13.08 -3.74 -25.20
C GLY A 624 13.89 -2.45 -25.31
N ALA A 625 14.04 -1.93 -26.53
CA ALA A 625 14.44 -0.55 -26.80
C ALA A 625 13.32 0.47 -26.46
N ASP A 626 12.13 -0.03 -26.07
CA ASP A 626 11.00 0.78 -25.63
C ASP A 626 11.11 1.09 -24.13
N ASP A 627 11.68 2.26 -23.82
CA ASP A 627 11.65 2.89 -22.49
C ASP A 627 10.22 3.21 -21.99
N GLU A 628 9.16 2.93 -22.76
CA GLU A 628 7.78 3.35 -22.47
C GLU A 628 7.11 2.58 -21.31
N LYS A 629 7.59 1.39 -20.92
CA LYS A 629 6.99 0.56 -19.85
C LYS A 629 8.03 -0.02 -18.88
N PRO A 630 8.59 0.80 -17.98
CA PRO A 630 9.74 0.41 -17.16
C PRO A 630 9.46 -0.73 -16.16
N PHE A 631 8.19 -1.06 -15.88
CA PHE A 631 7.79 -2.04 -14.87
C PHE A 631 7.14 -3.31 -15.43
N LYS A 632 7.43 -3.69 -16.68
CA LYS A 632 6.95 -4.98 -17.22
C LYS A 632 7.62 -6.16 -16.47
N PRO A 633 6.87 -7.04 -15.78
CA PRO A 633 7.47 -8.13 -15.01
C PRO A 633 8.17 -9.16 -15.91
N LYS A 634 9.31 -9.74 -15.48
CA LYS A 634 9.99 -10.83 -16.22
C LYS A 634 9.10 -12.03 -16.51
N ALA A 635 8.16 -12.30 -15.61
CA ALA A 635 7.21 -13.41 -15.72
C ALA A 635 6.15 -13.21 -16.81
N ALA A 636 6.12 -12.07 -17.51
CA ALA A 636 5.18 -11.78 -18.60
C ALA A 636 5.21 -12.84 -19.72
N ASN A 637 6.33 -13.54 -19.92
CA ASN A 637 6.46 -14.60 -20.93
C ASN A 637 6.27 -16.02 -20.36
N THR A 638 5.92 -16.16 -19.08
CA THR A 638 5.70 -17.48 -18.43
C THR A 638 4.27 -17.97 -18.63
N THR A 639 4.06 -19.29 -18.58
CA THR A 639 2.73 -19.89 -18.66
C THR A 639 1.84 -19.49 -17.47
N VAL A 640 0.54 -19.40 -17.70
CA VAL A 640 -0.43 -19.14 -16.63
C VAL A 640 -0.60 -20.42 -15.79
N PRO A 641 -0.52 -20.35 -14.44
CA PRO A 641 -0.75 -21.52 -13.60
C PRO A 641 -2.15 -22.12 -13.80
N PRO A 642 -2.32 -23.45 -13.74
CA PRO A 642 -3.64 -24.06 -13.83
C PRO A 642 -4.49 -23.72 -12.60
N LEU A 643 -5.82 -23.74 -12.73
CA LEU A 643 -6.76 -23.31 -11.68
C LEU A 643 -6.66 -24.14 -10.38
N ASN A 644 -6.30 -25.42 -10.50
CA ASN A 644 -6.11 -26.31 -9.35
C ASN A 644 -4.73 -26.16 -8.68
N SER A 645 -3.88 -25.27 -9.17
CA SER A 645 -2.52 -25.11 -8.65
C SER A 645 -2.51 -24.57 -7.23
N LYS A 646 -1.58 -25.13 -6.43
CA LYS A 646 -1.45 -24.76 -5.03
C LYS A 646 -0.84 -23.36 -4.92
N HIS A 647 -1.56 -22.48 -4.25
CA HIS A 647 -1.06 -21.14 -3.95
C HIS A 647 -0.26 -21.13 -2.64
N GLN A 648 0.67 -20.19 -2.55
CA GLN A 648 1.33 -19.84 -1.30
C GLN A 648 0.54 -18.76 -0.58
N LEU A 649 0.55 -18.78 0.75
CA LEU A 649 -0.15 -17.81 1.59
C LEU A 649 0.86 -17.03 2.43
N LEU A 650 0.75 -15.71 2.35
CA LEU A 650 1.43 -14.79 3.24
C LEU A 650 0.36 -14.02 4.02
N ILE A 651 0.34 -14.21 5.33
CA ILE A 651 -0.70 -13.70 6.21
C ILE A 651 -0.12 -12.57 7.04
N PHE A 652 -0.79 -11.44 7.05
CA PHE A 652 -0.35 -10.21 7.71
C PHE A 652 -1.35 -9.76 8.77
N LYS A 653 -0.84 -9.10 9.80
CA LYS A 653 -1.60 -8.31 10.77
C LYS A 653 -1.03 -6.90 10.80
N ALA A 654 -1.86 -5.94 10.45
CA ALA A 654 -1.60 -4.52 10.56
C ALA A 654 -1.78 -4.04 12.01
N ARG A 655 -1.43 -2.78 12.26
CA ARG A 655 -1.59 -2.14 13.55
C ARG A 655 -3.04 -1.75 13.80
N SER A 656 -3.73 -1.29 12.76
CA SER A 656 -5.14 -0.86 12.79
C SER A 656 -5.92 -1.40 11.58
N LYS A 657 -7.26 -1.32 11.64
CA LYS A 657 -8.14 -1.63 10.51
C LYS A 657 -7.88 -0.70 9.33
N LEU A 658 -7.64 0.57 9.63
CA LEU A 658 -7.36 1.60 8.63
C LEU A 658 -6.02 1.34 7.91
N GLU A 659 -4.98 0.93 8.64
CA GLU A 659 -3.70 0.54 8.04
C GLU A 659 -3.84 -0.72 7.17
N ARG A 660 -4.61 -1.72 7.62
CA ARG A 660 -4.95 -2.91 6.81
C ARG A 660 -5.60 -2.49 5.50
N ASP A 661 -6.61 -1.62 5.54
CA ASP A 661 -7.33 -1.16 4.36
C ASP A 661 -6.41 -0.43 3.38
N ALA A 662 -5.51 0.41 3.91
CA ALA A 662 -4.49 1.07 3.11
C ALA A 662 -3.54 0.08 2.43
N TRP A 663 -3.17 -1.02 3.11
CA TRP A 663 -2.37 -2.09 2.49
C TRP A 663 -3.12 -2.85 1.41
N CYS A 664 -4.39 -3.20 1.64
CA CYS A 664 -5.23 -3.86 0.64
C CYS A 664 -5.45 -2.97 -0.59
N TRP A 665 -5.66 -1.66 -0.40
CA TRP A 665 -5.74 -0.70 -1.49
C TRP A 665 -4.45 -0.66 -2.31
N ALA A 666 -3.30 -0.47 -1.66
CA ALA A 666 -2.01 -0.40 -2.33
C ALA A 666 -1.67 -1.69 -3.08
N LEU A 667 -1.91 -2.86 -2.47
CA LEU A 667 -1.71 -4.15 -3.13
C LEU A 667 -2.64 -4.34 -4.33
N ASN A 668 -3.93 -3.97 -4.22
CA ASN A 668 -4.85 -4.06 -5.35
C ASN A 668 -4.46 -3.12 -6.49
N ALA A 669 -3.99 -1.90 -6.20
CA ALA A 669 -3.50 -0.96 -7.20
C ALA A 669 -2.25 -1.49 -7.92
N GLU A 670 -1.30 -2.07 -7.19
CA GLU A 670 -0.12 -2.70 -7.79
C GLU A 670 -0.46 -3.96 -8.59
N ILE A 671 -1.34 -4.83 -8.09
CA ILE A 671 -1.81 -6.00 -8.82
C ILE A 671 -2.53 -5.59 -10.11
N GLU A 672 -3.34 -4.53 -10.07
CA GLU A 672 -4.00 -3.95 -11.26
C GLU A 672 -2.96 -3.53 -12.31
N ARG A 673 -1.89 -2.82 -11.89
CA ARG A 673 -0.81 -2.41 -12.79
C ARG A 673 -0.07 -3.61 -13.39
N VAL A 674 0.21 -4.64 -12.58
CA VAL A 674 0.83 -5.88 -13.05
C VAL A 674 -0.05 -6.59 -14.07
N VAL A 675 -1.35 -6.77 -13.78
CA VAL A 675 -2.30 -7.43 -14.68
C VAL A 675 -2.38 -6.70 -16.03
N ARG A 676 -2.42 -5.37 -16.02
CA ARG A 676 -2.39 -4.55 -17.25
C ARG A 676 -1.06 -4.67 -18.00
N ALA A 677 0.06 -4.68 -17.28
CA ALA A 677 1.39 -4.87 -17.88
C ALA A 677 1.59 -6.27 -18.49
N THR A 678 0.79 -7.25 -18.07
CA THR A 678 0.80 -8.63 -18.58
C THR A 678 -0.46 -8.99 -19.36
N ALA A 679 -1.23 -8.02 -19.87
CA ALA A 679 -2.47 -8.28 -20.60
C ALA A 679 -2.25 -9.22 -21.82
N ASP A 680 -1.17 -9.01 -22.57
CA ASP A 680 -0.80 -9.85 -23.72
C ASP A 680 -0.57 -11.33 -23.33
N ARG A 681 -0.03 -11.57 -22.12
CA ARG A 681 0.19 -12.92 -21.58
C ARG A 681 -1.14 -13.62 -21.33
N ASP A 682 -2.06 -12.91 -20.68
CA ASP A 682 -3.39 -13.43 -20.37
C ASP A 682 -4.19 -13.67 -21.65
N GLU A 683 -4.03 -12.81 -22.66
CA GLU A 683 -4.74 -12.95 -23.94
C GLU A 683 -4.26 -14.16 -24.74
N ARG A 684 -2.93 -14.41 -24.81
CA ARG A 684 -2.39 -15.63 -25.43
C ARG A 684 -2.93 -16.89 -24.79
N PHE A 685 -3.14 -16.87 -23.47
CA PHE A 685 -3.74 -18.00 -22.76
C PHE A 685 -5.23 -18.17 -23.10
N ARG A 686 -5.98 -17.08 -23.30
CA ARG A 686 -7.39 -17.14 -23.74
C ARG A 686 -7.55 -17.60 -25.18
N SER A 687 -6.68 -17.13 -26.08
CA SER A 687 -6.78 -17.42 -27.53
C SER A 687 -6.20 -18.78 -27.93
N GLY A 688 -5.31 -19.35 -27.11
CA GLY A 688 -4.67 -20.65 -27.36
C GLY A 688 -5.39 -21.85 -26.75
N GLY A 689 -6.60 -21.65 -26.19
CA GLY A 689 -7.41 -22.66 -25.52
C GLY A 689 -8.49 -23.30 -26.38
#